data_AF-A0AAV2EHC1-F1
#
_entry.id   AF-A0AAV2EHC1-F1
#
_cell.length_a   1.000
_cell.length_b   1.000
_cell.length_c   1.000
_cell.angle_alpha   90.00
_cell.angle_beta   90.00
_cell.angle_gamma   90.00
#
_symmetry.space_group_name_H-M   'P 1'
#
loop_
_entity.id
_entity.type
_entity.pdbx_description
1 polymer ?
#
loop_
_entity_poly.entity_id
_entity_poly.type
_entity_poly.pdbx_seq_one_letter_code
_entity_poly.pdbx_strand_id
1 'polypeptide(L)'
;MESSDGFVSKEQLELAKSALESADPSSVSYMDGHPKKGASGGKGTLDGLHDPTEDASLYNNDPNYDSTEEQDGDQIIKGTPIKLDGYKRKATVIVEEYFATDDVVSTANELRELKLPSYSYYFVKKLVSMAMDRHDKEKEMTAVLLSALYAEVIDPSQVYKGFRKLVESADDLIVDIPEAVDVLALFIARAVVDDILPPVFLKKQLASLPADSKGIDVLRRAEKGYLAAPLHSEIIERRWESNMNKTVDDVKVKINNLLVEYIASGDTKEACRCIKELKVPFFHHEIVKRALVMAMERRAVESRLLDLLKKTAEEGLINSSQVTKGFSRMIDVVDDLSLDIPDARGILKSLISNAASEGWLSASSLKSLSPPSPKESVEGAAKKFKMKAQSIIQEYFLSSDVAEVSDCIEFENSSCSPDLNAMFIKRLVTLAMDRKNREKEMASVLLSSLCFPTDDVVHGFVMLIESADDTVLDNPIVVEDLGMFLARAVVDEVIAPQQLEEIGSQFLGTESTGNKVLQMAKSLLKARLAGERILRCWGGGGSSSKNGCAVEDVKDKIGKLLEEFESGGDIREACRCIKELGMPFFHHEVVKKALVKIMESKSEKLWGLLNEGFRSGLITSYQMTKGFGRVAESMEDLRLDVPDAEKQFEYYIEKAKLTGWLDSSFGIGPTTKSSFVKENGINV
;
A
#
# COMPACT_ATOMS: atom_id res chain seq x y z
N MET A 1 -37.00 40.52 -0.28
CA MET A 1 -35.87 41.37 0.16
C MET A 1 -34.95 40.47 0.96
N GLU A 2 -33.74 40.11 0.57
CA GLU A 2 -32.92 40.38 -0.63
C GLU A 2 -32.05 39.14 -0.85
N SER A 3 -31.89 38.77 -2.11
CA SER A 3 -30.95 37.79 -2.66
C SER A 3 -29.64 38.49 -3.02
N SER A 4 -28.47 37.94 -2.67
CA SER A 4 -27.19 38.41 -3.22
C SER A 4 -26.63 37.39 -4.20
N ASP A 5 -26.85 37.66 -5.49
CA ASP A 5 -26.13 37.06 -6.62
C ASP A 5 -24.73 37.66 -6.74
N GLY A 6 -23.71 36.81 -6.86
CA GLY A 6 -22.34 37.21 -7.17
C GLY A 6 -22.09 37.20 -8.67
N PHE A 7 -22.13 38.39 -9.28
CA PHE A 7 -21.76 38.66 -10.68
C PHE A 7 -20.25 38.48 -10.91
N VAL A 8 -19.88 37.67 -11.90
CA VAL A 8 -18.53 37.63 -12.50
C VAL A 8 -18.39 38.80 -13.48
N SER A 9 -17.31 39.57 -13.38
CA SER A 9 -17.06 40.78 -14.16
C SER A 9 -16.66 40.48 -15.62
N LYS A 10 -17.14 41.33 -16.54
CA LYS A 10 -17.00 41.24 -18.00
C LYS A 10 -15.56 41.22 -18.54
N GLU A 11 -14.55 41.51 -17.73
CA GLU A 11 -13.14 41.50 -18.16
C GLU A 11 -12.55 40.08 -18.30
N GLN A 12 -13.16 39.06 -17.70
CA GLN A 12 -12.70 37.67 -17.88
C GLN A 12 -13.25 36.99 -19.15
N LEU A 13 -14.22 37.61 -19.84
CA LEU A 13 -14.83 37.04 -21.05
C LEU A 13 -14.17 37.49 -22.37
N GLU A 14 -13.27 38.48 -22.33
CA GLU A 14 -12.61 39.03 -23.52
C GLU A 14 -11.22 38.42 -23.82
N LEU A 15 -10.61 37.71 -22.85
CA LEU A 15 -9.35 36.99 -23.05
C LEU A 15 -9.52 35.60 -23.68
N ALA A 16 -10.73 35.04 -23.68
CA ALA A 16 -11.03 33.72 -24.26
C ALA A 16 -11.43 33.76 -25.76
N LYS A 17 -11.55 34.95 -26.36
CA LYS A 17 -12.03 35.12 -27.74
C LYS A 17 -10.94 35.42 -28.78
N SER A 18 -9.67 35.54 -28.40
CA SER A 18 -8.57 35.89 -29.33
C SER A 18 -7.77 34.68 -29.85
N ALA A 19 -8.10 33.43 -29.49
CA ALA A 19 -7.30 32.26 -29.83
C ALA A 19 -7.97 31.27 -30.81
N LEU A 20 -9.09 31.66 -31.44
CA LEU A 20 -9.86 30.75 -32.29
C LEU A 20 -10.34 31.40 -33.59
N GLU A 21 -9.44 32.02 -34.36
CA GLU A 21 -9.74 32.49 -35.72
C GLU A 21 -8.46 32.51 -36.56
N SER A 22 -8.19 31.41 -37.28
CA SER A 22 -7.81 31.43 -38.70
C SER A 22 -7.38 30.03 -39.15
N ALA A 23 -8.22 29.36 -39.94
CA ALA A 23 -7.83 28.26 -40.81
C ALA A 23 -8.41 28.49 -42.22
N ASP A 24 -7.47 28.66 -43.18
CA ASP A 24 -7.49 28.27 -44.61
C ASP A 24 -8.51 28.91 -45.59
N PRO A 25 -8.32 28.86 -46.95
CA PRO A 25 -7.48 27.92 -47.73
C PRO A 25 -6.75 28.43 -49.02
N SER A 26 -5.92 27.54 -49.59
CA SER A 26 -5.79 27.17 -51.03
C SER A 26 -4.55 27.55 -51.88
N SER A 27 -3.91 26.49 -52.39
CA SER A 27 -3.51 26.21 -53.80
C SER A 27 -2.08 26.51 -54.34
N VAL A 28 -1.63 25.53 -55.15
CA VAL A 28 -0.71 25.54 -56.30
C VAL A 28 0.67 24.87 -56.15
N SER A 29 0.81 23.85 -57.00
CA SER A 29 1.92 23.00 -57.46
C SER A 29 3.18 23.70 -58.02
N TYR A 30 4.36 23.05 -57.94
CA TYR A 30 5.20 22.53 -59.07
C TYR A 30 6.64 22.14 -58.62
N MET A 31 7.05 20.93 -59.02
CA MET A 31 8.37 20.48 -59.53
C MET A 31 9.68 20.42 -58.70
N ASP A 32 10.23 19.20 -58.76
CA ASP A 32 11.61 18.77 -59.10
C ASP A 32 12.85 19.29 -58.36
N GLY A 33 13.68 18.32 -57.92
CA GLY A 33 15.09 18.57 -57.63
C GLY A 33 15.85 17.44 -56.91
N HIS A 34 16.08 16.30 -57.56
CA HIS A 34 17.22 15.40 -57.26
C HIS A 34 18.12 15.31 -58.51
N PRO A 35 19.32 14.71 -58.47
CA PRO A 35 20.41 14.69 -57.47
C PRO A 35 21.80 14.88 -58.15
N LYS A 36 22.93 14.80 -57.41
CA LYS A 36 24.34 14.43 -57.81
C LYS A 36 25.33 14.96 -56.74
N LYS A 37 26.50 14.40 -56.41
CA LYS A 37 27.35 13.26 -56.87
C LYS A 37 28.54 13.13 -55.90
N GLY A 38 29.21 11.97 -55.89
CA GLY A 38 30.63 11.77 -55.52
C GLY A 38 30.82 10.80 -54.35
N ALA A 39 31.13 9.49 -54.49
CA ALA A 39 32.13 8.72 -55.26
C ALA A 39 33.53 8.61 -54.63
N SER A 40 34.02 7.37 -54.60
CA SER A 40 35.34 6.81 -54.19
C SER A 40 35.36 6.20 -52.78
N GLY A 41 35.79 4.96 -52.53
CA GLY A 41 36.42 3.92 -53.35
C GLY A 41 37.19 2.95 -52.43
N GLY A 42 37.31 1.67 -52.80
CA GLY A 42 38.25 0.74 -52.12
C GLY A 42 37.84 -0.73 -52.12
N LYS A 43 38.37 -1.50 -53.08
CA LYS A 43 38.28 -2.96 -53.24
C LYS A 43 39.25 -3.71 -52.31
N GLY A 44 38.90 -4.95 -51.97
CA GLY A 44 39.83 -5.99 -51.51
C GLY A 44 39.16 -7.37 -51.50
N THR A 45 39.44 -8.17 -52.53
CA THR A 45 38.97 -9.55 -52.75
C THR A 45 40.05 -10.54 -52.29
N LEU A 46 39.66 -11.69 -51.72
CA LEU A 46 40.42 -12.93 -51.86
C LEU A 46 39.50 -14.17 -51.78
N ASP A 47 39.75 -15.08 -52.72
CA ASP A 47 39.18 -16.39 -53.07
C ASP A 47 38.92 -17.36 -51.90
N GLY A 48 38.14 -18.45 -52.01
CA GLY A 48 37.44 -19.03 -53.17
C GLY A 48 36.85 -20.43 -52.85
N LEU A 49 35.97 -20.87 -53.76
CA LEU A 49 35.71 -22.24 -54.24
C LEU A 49 35.28 -23.37 -53.26
N HIS A 50 34.01 -23.78 -53.32
CA HIS A 50 33.55 -25.03 -53.99
C HIS A 50 32.03 -25.26 -53.79
N ASP A 51 31.32 -25.46 -54.89
CA ASP A 51 30.03 -26.16 -54.99
C ASP A 51 30.32 -27.61 -55.43
N PRO A 52 29.45 -28.62 -55.14
CA PRO A 52 28.41 -28.93 -56.11
C PRO A 52 27.07 -29.46 -55.53
N THR A 53 25.97 -28.98 -56.11
CA THR A 53 24.76 -29.70 -56.60
C THR A 53 24.01 -30.66 -55.67
N GLU A 54 22.72 -30.39 -55.44
CA GLU A 54 21.63 -31.23 -55.99
C GLU A 54 20.25 -30.57 -55.84
N ASP A 55 19.48 -30.69 -56.92
CA ASP A 55 18.18 -30.10 -57.21
C ASP A 55 17.07 -31.06 -56.74
N ALA A 56 16.07 -30.59 -55.99
CA ALA A 56 14.79 -31.31 -55.83
C ALA A 56 13.65 -30.37 -55.41
N SER A 57 12.77 -30.16 -56.37
CA SER A 57 11.50 -29.44 -56.32
C SER A 57 10.52 -29.92 -55.24
N LEU A 58 9.84 -28.92 -54.66
CA LEU A 58 8.57 -28.88 -53.93
C LEU A 58 7.61 -30.09 -54.07
N TYR A 59 7.06 -30.53 -52.93
CA TYR A 59 5.66 -30.90 -52.82
C TYR A 59 5.03 -30.27 -51.56
N ASN A 60 4.03 -29.43 -51.83
CA ASN A 60 3.09 -28.83 -50.88
C ASN A 60 2.03 -29.85 -50.40
N ASN A 61 1.47 -29.56 -49.23
CA ASN A 61 0.25 -30.09 -48.59
C ASN A 61 0.43 -31.20 -47.55
N ASP A 62 0.77 -30.80 -46.33
CA ASP A 62 0.37 -31.50 -45.11
C ASP A 62 -0.61 -30.61 -44.31
N PRO A 63 -1.87 -31.04 -44.08
CA PRO A 63 -2.85 -30.30 -43.29
C PRO A 63 -2.67 -30.46 -41.76
N ASN A 64 -1.55 -31.02 -41.29
CA ASN A 64 -1.22 -31.14 -39.86
C ASN A 64 0.13 -30.49 -39.47
N TYR A 65 0.55 -29.45 -40.20
CA TYR A 65 1.77 -28.70 -39.88
C TYR A 65 1.50 -27.65 -38.78
N ASP A 66 1.97 -27.95 -37.57
CA ASP A 66 1.96 -27.03 -36.42
C ASP A 66 3.08 -25.98 -36.57
N SER A 67 2.72 -24.69 -36.52
CA SER A 67 3.61 -23.56 -36.83
C SER A 67 4.17 -22.90 -35.57
N THR A 68 4.68 -23.70 -34.61
CA THR A 68 5.28 -23.17 -33.37
C THR A 68 6.80 -23.22 -33.30
N GLU A 69 7.51 -23.45 -34.41
CA GLU A 69 8.96 -23.34 -34.44
C GLU A 69 9.42 -22.10 -35.22
N GLU A 70 9.74 -21.03 -34.47
CA GLU A 70 10.45 -19.85 -34.96
C GLU A 70 11.82 -20.26 -35.55
N GLN A 71 12.00 -20.17 -36.87
CA GLN A 71 13.34 -20.22 -37.48
C GLN A 71 14.03 -18.87 -37.30
N ASP A 72 14.87 -18.80 -36.27
CA ASP A 72 15.70 -17.65 -35.94
C ASP A 72 16.90 -17.58 -36.91
N GLY A 73 16.91 -16.55 -37.75
CA GLY A 73 18.01 -16.22 -38.65
C GLY A 73 19.05 -15.34 -37.97
N ASP A 74 19.73 -15.86 -36.94
CA ASP A 74 20.93 -15.24 -36.39
C ASP A 74 21.92 -16.34 -35.97
N GLN A 75 23.22 -16.14 -36.21
CA GLN A 75 24.22 -17.20 -36.12
C GLN A 75 24.35 -17.80 -34.69
N ILE A 76 23.70 -18.94 -34.46
CA ILE A 76 23.73 -19.67 -33.18
C ILE A 76 25.04 -20.42 -33.03
N ILE A 77 25.83 -20.03 -32.02
CA ILE A 77 26.88 -20.87 -31.42
C ILE A 77 26.20 -22.15 -30.91
N LYS A 78 26.55 -23.30 -31.48
CA LYS A 78 25.99 -24.63 -31.22
C LYS A 78 26.11 -25.04 -29.74
N GLY A 79 25.15 -24.66 -28.88
CA GLY A 79 25.08 -25.11 -27.48
C GLY A 79 23.86 -24.66 -26.63
N THR A 80 22.84 -24.03 -27.22
CA THR A 80 21.95 -23.08 -26.51
C THR A 80 20.44 -23.39 -26.39
N PRO A 81 19.77 -24.33 -27.10
CA PRO A 81 18.30 -24.47 -27.02
C PRO A 81 17.79 -24.92 -25.63
N ILE A 82 18.42 -25.94 -25.04
CA ILE A 82 17.95 -26.59 -23.80
C ILE A 82 18.01 -25.64 -22.59
N LYS A 83 18.95 -24.69 -22.57
CA LYS A 83 19.10 -23.71 -21.48
C LYS A 83 18.03 -22.63 -21.50
N LEU A 84 17.58 -22.22 -22.69
CA LEU A 84 16.53 -21.22 -22.86
C LEU A 84 15.17 -21.75 -22.41
N ASP A 85 14.79 -22.96 -22.81
CA ASP A 85 13.52 -23.55 -22.40
C ASP A 85 13.43 -23.80 -20.89
N GLY A 86 14.56 -24.20 -20.29
CA GLY A 86 14.68 -24.29 -18.83
C GLY A 86 14.45 -22.94 -18.14
N TYR A 87 15.00 -21.86 -18.68
CA TYR A 87 14.77 -20.50 -18.18
C TYR A 87 13.30 -20.09 -18.34
N LYS A 88 12.71 -20.29 -19.52
CA LYS A 88 11.32 -19.91 -19.81
C LYS A 88 10.32 -20.56 -18.84
N ARG A 89 10.49 -21.86 -18.55
CA ARG A 89 9.66 -22.59 -17.58
C ARG A 89 9.80 -22.02 -16.18
N LYS A 90 11.03 -21.83 -15.70
CA LYS A 90 11.28 -21.27 -14.36
C LYS A 90 10.76 -19.84 -14.21
N ALA A 91 11.01 -18.98 -15.21
CA ALA A 91 10.50 -17.62 -15.21
C ALA A 91 8.96 -17.58 -15.15
N THR A 92 8.28 -18.52 -15.79
CA THR A 92 6.81 -18.63 -15.72
C THR A 92 6.36 -18.99 -14.30
N VAL A 93 7.01 -19.96 -13.65
CA VAL A 93 6.71 -20.35 -12.26
C VAL A 93 6.91 -19.17 -11.31
N ILE A 94 8.02 -18.45 -11.44
CA ILE A 94 8.33 -17.26 -10.61
C ILE A 94 7.23 -16.19 -10.76
N VAL A 95 6.75 -15.94 -11.99
CA VAL A 95 5.64 -14.98 -12.22
C VAL A 95 4.34 -15.44 -11.54
N GLU A 96 4.00 -16.73 -11.63
CA GLU A 96 2.79 -17.26 -10.98
C GLU A 96 2.87 -17.16 -9.45
N GLU A 97 4.00 -17.52 -8.88
CA GLU A 97 4.25 -17.42 -7.43
C GLU A 97 4.22 -15.97 -6.96
N TYR A 98 4.80 -15.05 -7.73
CA TYR A 98 4.71 -13.63 -7.43
C TYR A 98 3.27 -13.13 -7.40
N PHE A 99 2.45 -13.49 -8.40
CA PHE A 99 1.03 -13.07 -8.40
C PHE A 99 0.22 -13.67 -7.24
N ALA A 100 0.65 -14.81 -6.67
CA ALA A 100 0.01 -15.41 -5.51
C ALA A 100 0.46 -14.78 -4.18
N THR A 101 1.72 -14.34 -4.08
CA THR A 101 2.37 -13.97 -2.80
C THR A 101 2.63 -12.48 -2.64
N ASP A 102 2.73 -11.73 -3.75
CA ASP A 102 3.21 -10.35 -3.81
C ASP A 102 4.61 -10.15 -3.16
N ASP A 103 5.44 -11.21 -3.10
CA ASP A 103 6.77 -11.13 -2.51
C ASP A 103 7.82 -10.71 -3.54
N VAL A 104 8.07 -9.40 -3.61
CA VAL A 104 9.11 -8.79 -4.44
C VAL A 104 10.51 -9.33 -4.11
N VAL A 105 10.79 -9.60 -2.83
CA VAL A 105 12.13 -10.01 -2.37
C VAL A 105 12.40 -11.46 -2.75
N SER A 106 11.44 -12.36 -2.56
CA SER A 106 11.55 -13.75 -3.01
C SER A 106 11.77 -13.80 -4.52
N THR A 107 10.93 -13.08 -5.27
CA THR A 107 11.01 -12.97 -6.73
C THR A 107 12.40 -12.49 -7.20
N ALA A 108 12.94 -11.45 -6.55
CA ALA A 108 14.28 -10.93 -6.85
C ALA A 108 15.38 -11.98 -6.61
N ASN A 109 15.30 -12.74 -5.52
CA ASN A 109 16.28 -13.76 -5.19
C ASN A 109 16.21 -14.95 -6.16
N GLU A 110 15.02 -15.44 -6.45
CA GLU A 110 14.81 -16.54 -7.40
C GLU A 110 15.31 -16.20 -8.81
N LEU A 111 15.07 -14.96 -9.26
CA LEU A 111 15.61 -14.47 -10.53
C LEU A 111 17.14 -14.41 -10.55
N ARG A 112 17.77 -13.97 -9.46
CA ARG A 112 19.24 -13.97 -9.32
C ARG A 112 19.80 -15.40 -9.37
N GLU A 113 19.09 -16.36 -8.78
CA GLU A 113 19.49 -17.77 -8.77
C GLU A 113 19.43 -18.44 -10.16
N LEU A 114 18.64 -17.91 -11.10
CA LEU A 114 18.63 -18.39 -12.47
C LEU A 114 19.98 -18.20 -13.19
N LYS A 115 20.83 -17.26 -12.72
CA LYS A 115 22.19 -17.00 -13.23
C LYS A 115 22.29 -16.82 -14.76
N LEU A 116 21.22 -16.29 -15.36
CA LEU A 116 21.08 -16.11 -16.81
C LEU A 116 20.56 -14.69 -17.15
N PRO A 117 21.29 -13.62 -16.77
CA PRO A 117 20.82 -12.23 -16.87
C PRO A 117 20.55 -11.77 -18.31
N SER A 118 21.20 -12.37 -19.31
CA SER A 118 20.97 -12.07 -20.73
C SER A 118 19.57 -12.46 -21.25
N TYR A 119 18.84 -13.25 -20.47
CA TYR A 119 17.49 -13.74 -20.78
C TYR A 119 16.39 -13.06 -19.95
N SER A 120 16.74 -12.10 -19.08
CA SER A 120 15.76 -11.38 -18.24
C SER A 120 14.70 -10.63 -19.04
N TYR A 121 14.97 -10.30 -20.32
CA TYR A 121 13.94 -9.77 -21.22
C TYR A 121 12.73 -10.72 -21.37
N TYR A 122 12.93 -12.04 -21.28
CA TYR A 122 11.85 -13.02 -21.34
C TYR A 122 10.99 -12.95 -20.08
N PHE A 123 11.61 -12.79 -18.90
CA PHE A 123 10.86 -12.60 -17.66
C PHE A 123 9.97 -11.35 -17.75
N VAL A 124 10.52 -10.21 -18.20
CA VAL A 124 9.75 -8.98 -18.41
C VAL A 124 8.59 -9.19 -19.38
N LYS A 125 8.85 -9.81 -20.55
CA LYS A 125 7.79 -10.15 -21.51
C LYS A 125 6.72 -11.05 -20.87
N LYS A 126 7.13 -12.10 -20.17
CA LYS A 126 6.23 -13.09 -19.59
C LYS A 126 5.37 -12.46 -18.49
N LEU A 127 5.97 -11.70 -17.58
CA LEU A 127 5.29 -10.99 -16.49
C LEU A 127 4.18 -10.08 -17.04
N VAL A 128 4.52 -9.17 -17.96
CA VAL A 128 3.54 -8.23 -18.54
C VAL A 128 2.46 -8.97 -19.33
N SER A 129 2.83 -9.92 -20.20
CA SER A 129 1.85 -10.67 -20.99
C SER A 129 0.85 -11.45 -20.13
N MET A 130 1.30 -12.04 -19.01
CA MET A 130 0.41 -12.74 -18.09
C MET A 130 -0.48 -11.78 -17.30
N ALA A 131 0.02 -10.58 -16.95
CA ALA A 131 -0.78 -9.58 -16.25
C ALA A 131 -1.89 -8.98 -17.13
N MET A 132 -1.65 -8.85 -18.44
CA MET A 132 -2.60 -8.28 -19.39
C MET A 132 -3.91 -9.09 -19.46
N ASP A 133 -3.85 -10.40 -19.24
CA ASP A 133 -5.00 -11.31 -19.22
C ASP A 133 -5.64 -11.46 -17.82
N ARG A 134 -5.16 -10.70 -16.84
CA ARG A 134 -5.60 -10.77 -15.43
C ARG A 134 -6.27 -9.48 -14.96
N HIS A 135 -6.62 -9.41 -13.67
CA HIS A 135 -7.31 -8.25 -13.10
C HIS A 135 -6.33 -7.09 -12.88
N ASP A 136 -6.86 -5.90 -12.57
CA ASP A 136 -6.02 -4.70 -12.37
C ASP A 136 -5.05 -4.85 -11.21
N LYS A 137 -5.36 -5.72 -10.25
CA LYS A 137 -4.45 -6.13 -9.18
C LYS A 137 -3.13 -6.65 -9.75
N GLU A 138 -3.16 -7.66 -10.63
CA GLU A 138 -1.94 -8.24 -11.19
C GLU A 138 -1.22 -7.28 -12.15
N LYS A 139 -1.97 -6.36 -12.77
CA LYS A 139 -1.38 -5.30 -13.59
C LYS A 139 -0.57 -4.31 -12.74
N GLU A 140 -1.11 -3.89 -11.60
CA GLU A 140 -0.39 -3.03 -10.66
C GLU A 140 0.80 -3.74 -10.02
N MET A 141 0.62 -4.98 -9.56
CA MET A 141 1.72 -5.81 -9.03
C MET A 141 2.86 -5.90 -10.06
N THR A 142 2.53 -6.05 -11.34
CA THR A 142 3.53 -6.08 -12.41
C THR A 142 4.29 -4.76 -12.55
N ALA A 143 3.61 -3.62 -12.52
CA ALA A 143 4.25 -2.31 -12.59
C ALA A 143 5.20 -2.10 -11.41
N VAL A 144 4.72 -2.37 -10.18
CA VAL A 144 5.50 -2.26 -8.94
C VAL A 144 6.73 -3.18 -8.98
N LEU A 145 6.55 -4.44 -9.38
CA LEU A 145 7.64 -5.40 -9.46
C LEU A 145 8.71 -4.98 -10.49
N LEU A 146 8.29 -4.55 -11.68
CA LEU A 146 9.25 -4.10 -12.71
C LEU A 146 10.07 -2.91 -12.22
N SER A 147 9.44 -1.96 -11.54
CA SER A 147 10.10 -0.78 -10.95
C SER A 147 11.06 -1.17 -9.82
N ALA A 148 10.69 -2.14 -8.98
CA ALA A 148 11.56 -2.65 -7.92
C ALA A 148 12.76 -3.46 -8.42
N LEU A 149 12.59 -4.21 -9.52
CA LEU A 149 13.66 -5.05 -10.08
C LEU A 149 14.60 -4.30 -11.03
N TYR A 150 14.19 -3.13 -11.52
CA TYR A 150 14.94 -2.33 -12.49
C TYR A 150 16.28 -1.86 -11.91
N ALA A 151 17.36 -2.03 -12.68
CA ALA A 151 18.74 -1.70 -12.34
C ALA A 151 19.36 -2.48 -11.15
N GLU A 152 18.56 -3.05 -10.24
CA GLU A 152 19.04 -3.87 -9.12
C GLU A 152 19.13 -5.37 -9.44
N VAL A 153 18.21 -5.89 -10.24
CA VAL A 153 18.09 -7.32 -10.58
C VAL A 153 18.06 -7.52 -12.08
N ILE A 154 17.36 -6.65 -12.80
CA ILE A 154 17.21 -6.69 -14.25
C ILE A 154 17.92 -5.48 -14.85
N ASP A 155 18.90 -5.76 -15.72
CA ASP A 155 19.59 -4.72 -16.48
C ASP A 155 18.59 -3.87 -17.30
N PRO A 156 18.76 -2.54 -17.36
CA PRO A 156 17.90 -1.67 -18.17
C PRO A 156 17.79 -2.09 -19.65
N SER A 157 18.86 -2.65 -20.21
CA SER A 157 18.85 -3.17 -21.59
C SER A 157 17.91 -4.37 -21.78
N GLN A 158 17.72 -5.18 -20.73
CA GLN A 158 16.82 -6.33 -20.72
C GLN A 158 15.36 -5.88 -20.59
N VAL A 159 15.07 -4.87 -19.76
CA VAL A 159 13.74 -4.24 -19.69
C VAL A 159 13.36 -3.63 -21.04
N TYR A 160 14.26 -2.85 -21.64
CA TYR A 160 14.06 -2.29 -22.99
C TYR A 160 13.77 -3.40 -24.02
N LYS A 161 14.56 -4.49 -24.00
CA LYS A 161 14.37 -5.62 -24.91
C LYS A 161 13.05 -6.37 -24.64
N GLY A 162 12.62 -6.48 -23.38
CA GLY A 162 11.35 -7.11 -22.99
C GLY A 162 10.15 -6.34 -23.54
N PHE A 163 10.11 -5.03 -23.31
CA PHE A 163 9.07 -4.15 -23.87
C PHE A 163 9.09 -4.12 -25.40
N ARG A 164 10.27 -4.13 -26.04
CA ARG A 164 10.37 -4.29 -27.50
C ARG A 164 9.68 -5.58 -27.95
N LYS A 165 10.00 -6.71 -27.32
CA LYS A 165 9.46 -8.03 -27.67
C LYS A 165 7.96 -8.19 -27.37
N LEU A 166 7.40 -7.37 -26.48
CA LEU A 166 5.95 -7.27 -26.23
C LEU A 166 5.24 -6.52 -27.36
N VAL A 167 5.79 -5.39 -27.78
CA VAL A 167 5.23 -4.60 -28.89
C VAL A 167 5.32 -5.37 -30.21
N GLU A 168 6.43 -6.07 -30.44
CA GLU A 168 6.60 -6.97 -31.61
C GLU A 168 5.56 -8.10 -31.64
N SER A 169 5.06 -8.57 -30.49
CA SER A 169 4.04 -9.62 -30.42
C SER A 169 2.62 -9.10 -30.18
N ALA A 170 2.36 -7.81 -30.41
CA ALA A 170 1.05 -7.21 -30.15
C ALA A 170 -0.05 -7.83 -31.03
N ASP A 171 0.26 -8.20 -32.27
CA ASP A 171 -0.67 -8.85 -33.19
C ASP A 171 -1.14 -10.22 -32.67
N ASP A 172 -0.22 -11.01 -32.07
CA ASP A 172 -0.56 -12.31 -31.46
C ASP A 172 -1.36 -12.13 -30.16
N LEU A 173 -0.95 -11.18 -29.32
CA LEU A 173 -1.59 -10.94 -28.02
C LEU A 173 -3.06 -10.56 -28.13
N ILE A 174 -3.48 -9.91 -29.22
CA ILE A 174 -4.88 -9.49 -29.44
C ILE A 174 -5.79 -10.69 -29.68
N VAL A 175 -5.25 -11.80 -30.18
CA VAL A 175 -6.03 -13.03 -30.42
C VAL A 175 -6.60 -13.54 -29.09
N ASP A 176 -5.79 -13.52 -28.03
CA ASP A 176 -6.18 -13.99 -26.70
C ASP A 176 -6.79 -12.88 -25.84
N ILE A 177 -6.33 -11.64 -26.01
CA ILE A 177 -6.70 -10.49 -25.17
C ILE A 177 -7.26 -9.36 -26.05
N PRO A 178 -8.59 -9.23 -26.19
CA PRO A 178 -9.20 -8.24 -27.08
C PRO A 178 -8.78 -6.78 -26.79
N GLU A 179 -8.46 -6.46 -25.53
CA GLU A 179 -8.02 -5.14 -25.08
C GLU A 179 -6.49 -4.97 -25.05
N ALA A 180 -5.71 -5.89 -25.65
CA ALA A 180 -4.25 -5.89 -25.57
C ALA A 180 -3.62 -4.56 -26.02
N VAL A 181 -4.20 -3.88 -27.01
CA VAL A 181 -3.72 -2.56 -27.46
C VAL A 181 -3.76 -1.53 -26.34
N ASP A 182 -4.90 -1.40 -25.66
CA ASP A 182 -5.12 -0.40 -24.62
C ASP A 182 -4.33 -0.72 -23.34
N VAL A 183 -4.29 -2.00 -22.96
CA VAL A 183 -3.58 -2.45 -21.74
C VAL A 183 -2.07 -2.35 -21.92
N LEU A 184 -1.52 -2.81 -23.05
CA LEU A 184 -0.08 -2.71 -23.31
C LEU A 184 0.38 -1.26 -23.47
N ALA A 185 -0.45 -0.41 -24.11
CA ALA A 185 -0.18 1.02 -24.20
C ALA A 185 -0.09 1.68 -22.82
N LEU A 186 -0.94 1.26 -21.88
CA LEU A 186 -0.91 1.73 -20.50
C LEU A 186 0.33 1.24 -19.75
N PHE A 187 0.73 -0.03 -19.91
CA PHE A 187 1.99 -0.54 -19.36
C PHE A 187 3.22 0.22 -19.87
N ILE A 188 3.27 0.55 -21.16
CA ILE A 188 4.37 1.34 -21.72
C ILE A 188 4.36 2.75 -21.13
N ALA A 189 3.20 3.39 -21.01
CA ALA A 189 3.10 4.71 -20.42
C ALA A 189 3.53 4.70 -18.95
N ARG A 190 3.10 3.70 -18.16
CA ARG A 190 3.52 3.48 -16.77
C ARG A 190 5.04 3.27 -16.67
N ALA A 191 5.60 2.43 -17.52
CA ALA A 191 7.05 2.17 -17.55
C ALA A 191 7.88 3.43 -17.89
N VAL A 192 7.32 4.35 -18.69
CA VAL A 192 7.95 5.65 -18.97
C VAL A 192 7.84 6.60 -17.79
N VAL A 193 6.70 6.63 -17.10
CA VAL A 193 6.49 7.45 -15.88
C VAL A 193 7.39 6.98 -14.74
N ASP A 194 7.58 5.67 -14.61
CA ASP A 194 8.41 5.04 -13.58
C ASP A 194 9.92 5.10 -13.88
N ASP A 195 10.32 5.78 -14.96
CA ASP A 195 11.70 5.90 -15.43
C ASP A 195 12.42 4.56 -15.72
N ILE A 196 11.67 3.46 -15.90
CA ILE A 196 12.20 2.14 -16.28
C ILE A 196 12.29 1.94 -17.81
N LEU A 197 11.64 2.82 -18.58
CA LEU A 197 11.68 2.83 -20.03
C LEU A 197 11.86 4.27 -20.56
N PRO A 198 12.88 4.55 -21.38
CA PRO A 198 13.14 5.92 -21.80
C PRO A 198 12.10 6.38 -22.85
N PRO A 199 11.63 7.65 -22.86
CA PRO A 199 10.66 8.14 -23.84
C PRO A 199 11.06 7.95 -25.32
N VAL A 200 12.37 7.93 -25.61
CA VAL A 200 12.91 7.65 -26.95
C VAL A 200 12.56 6.24 -27.46
N PHE A 201 12.15 5.32 -26.58
CA PHE A 201 11.67 3.99 -26.92
C PHE A 201 10.57 4.06 -27.96
N LEU A 202 9.55 4.90 -27.76
CA LEU A 202 8.39 4.97 -28.65
C LEU A 202 8.80 5.32 -30.08
N LYS A 203 9.60 6.37 -30.25
CA LYS A 203 10.09 6.82 -31.57
C LYS A 203 10.95 5.77 -32.27
N LYS A 204 11.82 5.06 -31.51
CA LYS A 204 12.67 4.01 -32.08
C LYS A 204 11.85 2.81 -32.54
N GLN A 205 10.84 2.38 -31.77
CA GLN A 205 10.01 1.24 -32.13
C GLN A 205 9.02 1.56 -33.26
N LEU A 206 8.48 2.78 -33.29
CA LEU A 206 7.66 3.25 -34.42
C LEU A 206 8.42 3.20 -35.76
N ALA A 207 9.74 3.42 -35.75
CA ALA A 207 10.57 3.38 -36.94
C ALA A 207 10.98 1.96 -37.37
N SER A 208 10.90 0.96 -36.49
CA SER A 208 11.35 -0.40 -36.75
C SER A 208 10.22 -1.39 -37.06
N LEU A 209 8.97 -1.08 -36.68
CA LEU A 209 7.83 -1.97 -36.86
C LEU A 209 7.12 -1.77 -38.21
N PRO A 210 6.46 -2.81 -38.76
CA PRO A 210 5.59 -2.67 -39.93
C PRO A 210 4.46 -1.67 -39.68
N ALA A 211 4.14 -0.84 -40.67
CA ALA A 211 3.21 0.28 -40.53
C ALA A 211 1.77 -0.13 -40.18
N ASP A 212 1.40 -1.38 -40.49
CA ASP A 212 0.10 -2.01 -40.28
C ASP A 212 0.04 -2.90 -39.04
N SER A 213 1.15 -3.10 -38.33
CA SER A 213 1.19 -3.92 -37.11
C SER A 213 0.41 -3.29 -35.95
N LYS A 214 -0.19 -4.13 -35.11
CA LYS A 214 -0.85 -3.68 -33.89
C LYS A 214 0.10 -3.07 -32.87
N GLY A 215 1.40 -3.38 -32.97
CA GLY A 215 2.46 -2.73 -32.22
C GLY A 215 2.51 -1.21 -32.47
N ILE A 216 2.26 -0.76 -33.70
CA ILE A 216 2.17 0.69 -34.00
C ILE A 216 0.97 1.33 -33.30
N ASP A 217 -0.18 0.65 -33.25
CA ASP A 217 -1.39 1.14 -32.58
C ASP A 217 -1.16 1.29 -31.07
N VAL A 218 -0.51 0.30 -30.44
CA VAL A 218 -0.07 0.34 -29.03
C VAL A 218 0.78 1.58 -28.76
N LEU A 219 1.83 1.81 -29.57
CA LEU A 219 2.75 2.93 -29.37
C LEU A 219 2.06 4.29 -29.57
N ARG A 220 1.20 4.41 -30.59
CA ARG A 220 0.43 5.64 -30.84
C ARG A 220 -0.56 5.93 -29.71
N ARG A 221 -1.18 4.87 -29.16
CA ARG A 221 -2.11 4.96 -28.02
C ARG A 221 -1.39 5.37 -26.74
N ALA A 222 -0.17 4.85 -26.51
CA ALA A 222 0.69 5.24 -25.40
C ALA A 222 1.09 6.73 -25.47
N GLU A 223 1.58 7.15 -26.64
CA GLU A 223 2.03 8.53 -26.86
C GLU A 223 0.87 9.52 -26.75
N LYS A 224 -0.19 9.36 -27.56
CA LYS A 224 -1.26 10.36 -27.65
C LYS A 224 -2.27 10.27 -26.52
N GLY A 225 -2.54 9.06 -26.03
CA GLY A 225 -3.64 8.81 -25.12
C GLY A 225 -3.26 8.77 -23.65
N TYR A 226 -1.96 8.72 -23.34
CA TYR A 226 -1.46 8.74 -21.96
C TYR A 226 -0.39 9.81 -21.79
N LEU A 227 0.72 9.74 -22.54
CA LEU A 227 1.90 10.58 -22.30
C LEU A 227 1.74 12.05 -22.75
N ALA A 228 0.91 12.33 -23.76
CA ALA A 228 0.63 13.68 -24.24
C ALA A 228 -0.42 14.43 -23.39
N ALA A 229 -1.06 13.77 -22.42
CA ALA A 229 -2.10 14.38 -21.61
C ALA A 229 -1.50 15.27 -20.49
N PRO A 230 -2.16 16.39 -20.13
CA PRO A 230 -1.84 17.12 -18.90
C PRO A 230 -2.01 16.22 -17.66
N LEU A 231 -1.13 16.33 -16.66
CA LEU A 231 -1.16 15.50 -15.43
C LEU A 231 -1.05 13.97 -15.68
N HIS A 232 -0.35 13.57 -16.75
CA HIS A 232 -0.26 12.17 -17.17
C HIS A 232 0.30 11.24 -16.09
N SER A 233 1.33 11.64 -15.33
CA SER A 233 1.93 10.79 -14.28
C SER A 233 0.92 10.38 -13.20
N GLU A 234 0.21 11.34 -12.61
CA GLU A 234 -0.76 11.12 -11.53
C GLU A 234 -1.98 10.28 -11.98
N ILE A 235 -2.40 10.44 -13.24
CA ILE A 235 -3.52 9.67 -13.81
C ILE A 235 -3.09 8.23 -14.11
N ILE A 236 -1.87 8.05 -14.64
CA ILE A 236 -1.33 6.73 -15.00
C ILE A 236 -1.04 5.90 -13.74
N GLU A 237 -0.45 6.52 -12.70
CA GLU A 237 -0.24 5.92 -11.38
C GLU A 237 -1.55 5.36 -10.79
N ARG A 238 -2.63 6.13 -10.85
CA ARG A 238 -3.90 5.77 -10.20
C ARG A 238 -4.79 4.79 -10.98
N ARG A 239 -4.44 4.44 -12.22
CA ARG A 239 -5.33 3.68 -13.13
C ARG A 239 -5.60 2.25 -12.65
N TRP A 240 -4.60 1.57 -12.11
CA TRP A 240 -4.76 0.22 -11.55
C TRP A 240 -4.86 0.20 -10.02
N GLU A 241 -4.43 1.28 -9.34
CA GLU A 241 -4.60 1.49 -7.89
C GLU A 241 -6.08 1.47 -7.44
N SER A 242 -7.03 1.82 -8.31
CA SER A 242 -8.45 1.97 -7.95
C SER A 242 -9.15 0.68 -7.49
N ASN A 243 -8.54 -0.50 -7.70
CA ASN A 243 -9.06 -1.78 -7.18
C ASN A 243 -8.31 -2.30 -5.95
N MET A 244 -7.08 -1.84 -5.68
CA MET A 244 -6.32 -2.18 -4.46
C MET A 244 -6.79 -1.39 -3.24
N ASN A 245 -7.41 -0.21 -3.47
CA ASN A 245 -7.87 0.71 -2.43
C ASN A 245 -9.40 0.79 -2.31
N LYS A 246 -10.18 -0.22 -2.70
CA LYS A 246 -11.60 -0.26 -2.31
C LYS A 246 -11.68 -0.55 -0.83
N THR A 247 -11.62 0.51 -0.03
CA THR A 247 -11.87 0.38 1.40
C THR A 247 -13.31 -0.07 1.62
N VAL A 248 -13.57 -0.66 2.78
CA VAL A 248 -14.94 -0.96 3.19
C VAL A 248 -15.79 0.31 3.15
N ASP A 249 -15.22 1.46 3.51
CA ASP A 249 -15.90 2.76 3.43
C ASP A 249 -16.24 3.18 1.99
N ASP A 250 -15.36 2.97 1.01
CA ASP A 250 -15.68 3.27 -0.40
C ASP A 250 -16.84 2.41 -0.92
N VAL A 251 -16.91 1.14 -0.49
CA VAL A 251 -18.02 0.25 -0.82
C VAL A 251 -19.30 0.71 -0.11
N LYS A 252 -19.22 1.08 1.17
CA LYS A 252 -20.33 1.64 1.96
C LYS A 252 -20.89 2.92 1.32
N VAL A 253 -20.02 3.82 0.85
CA VAL A 253 -20.41 5.06 0.14
C VAL A 253 -21.12 4.72 -1.18
N LYS A 254 -20.61 3.76 -1.96
CA LYS A 254 -21.27 3.31 -3.19
C LYS A 254 -22.65 2.70 -2.92
N ILE A 255 -22.77 1.86 -1.89
CA ILE A 255 -24.06 1.31 -1.46
C ILE A 255 -25.02 2.43 -1.05
N ASN A 256 -24.53 3.41 -0.29
CA ASN A 256 -25.34 4.56 0.12
C ASN A 256 -25.85 5.36 -1.09
N ASN A 257 -24.96 5.68 -2.03
CA ASN A 257 -25.32 6.42 -3.24
C ASN A 257 -26.33 5.63 -4.10
N LEU A 258 -26.14 4.32 -4.25
CA LEU A 258 -27.07 3.42 -4.91
C LEU A 258 -28.47 3.48 -4.29
N LEU A 259 -28.56 3.40 -2.96
CA LEU A 259 -29.85 3.44 -2.26
C LEU A 259 -30.52 4.82 -2.36
N VAL A 260 -29.74 5.90 -2.25
CA VAL A 260 -30.24 7.27 -2.42
C VAL A 260 -30.75 7.51 -3.84
N GLU A 261 -30.01 7.07 -4.85
CA GLU A 261 -30.40 7.17 -6.26
C GLU A 261 -31.66 6.36 -6.54
N TYR A 262 -31.74 5.14 -6.01
CA TYR A 262 -32.93 4.30 -6.14
C TYR A 262 -34.17 4.93 -5.47
N ILE A 263 -34.00 5.55 -4.30
CA ILE A 263 -35.08 6.28 -3.64
C ILE A 263 -35.57 7.43 -4.54
N ALA A 264 -34.67 8.16 -5.21
CA ALA A 264 -35.03 9.26 -6.09
C ALA A 264 -35.68 8.78 -7.41
N SER A 265 -35.11 7.76 -8.05
CA SER A 265 -35.50 7.30 -9.39
C SER A 265 -36.63 6.27 -9.39
N GLY A 266 -36.65 5.38 -8.40
CA GLY A 266 -37.48 4.17 -8.38
C GLY A 266 -37.03 3.09 -9.38
N ASP A 267 -35.88 3.25 -10.05
CA ASP A 267 -35.42 2.32 -11.08
C ASP A 267 -34.80 1.07 -10.47
N THR A 268 -35.61 0.01 -10.38
CA THR A 268 -35.15 -1.30 -9.88
C THR A 268 -34.11 -1.96 -10.78
N LYS A 269 -34.12 -1.73 -12.10
CA LYS A 269 -33.16 -2.37 -13.01
C LYS A 269 -31.77 -1.78 -12.82
N GLU A 270 -31.71 -0.46 -12.71
CA GLU A 270 -30.48 0.26 -12.45
C GLU A 270 -29.90 -0.09 -11.07
N ALA A 271 -30.75 -0.14 -10.03
CA ALA A 271 -30.31 -0.61 -8.72
C ALA A 271 -29.73 -2.04 -8.77
N CYS A 272 -30.40 -2.98 -9.46
CA CYS A 272 -29.87 -4.34 -9.65
C CYS A 272 -28.56 -4.36 -10.45
N ARG A 273 -28.39 -3.48 -11.45
CA ARG A 273 -27.13 -3.34 -12.20
C ARG A 273 -26.01 -2.87 -11.27
N CYS A 274 -26.25 -1.79 -10.51
CA CYS A 274 -25.28 -1.25 -9.57
C CYS A 274 -24.88 -2.27 -8.49
N ILE A 275 -25.83 -3.06 -7.94
CA ILE A 275 -25.51 -4.13 -6.98
C ILE A 275 -24.58 -5.19 -7.61
N LYS A 276 -24.83 -5.59 -8.87
CA LYS A 276 -23.94 -6.54 -9.58
C LYS A 276 -22.53 -5.97 -9.79
N GLU A 277 -22.44 -4.68 -10.07
CA GLU A 277 -21.17 -3.97 -10.32
C GLU A 277 -20.32 -3.77 -9.06
N LEU A 278 -20.92 -3.85 -7.86
CA LEU A 278 -20.17 -3.82 -6.60
C LEU A 278 -19.17 -4.99 -6.50
N LYS A 279 -19.48 -6.15 -7.09
CA LYS A 279 -18.64 -7.37 -7.08
C LYS A 279 -18.19 -7.83 -5.68
N VAL A 280 -19.02 -7.62 -4.65
CA VAL A 280 -18.75 -8.00 -3.25
C VAL A 280 -19.89 -8.84 -2.63
N PRO A 281 -20.17 -10.05 -3.14
CA PRO A 281 -21.35 -10.83 -2.76
C PRO A 281 -21.43 -11.21 -1.28
N PHE A 282 -20.27 -11.32 -0.60
CA PHE A 282 -20.21 -11.60 0.84
C PHE A 282 -20.46 -10.37 1.73
N PHE A 283 -20.54 -9.19 1.13
CA PHE A 283 -20.77 -7.91 1.79
C PHE A 283 -22.17 -7.33 1.47
N HIS A 284 -23.03 -8.05 0.74
CA HIS A 284 -24.39 -7.60 0.42
C HIS A 284 -25.30 -7.44 1.64
N HIS A 285 -24.95 -8.03 2.79
CA HIS A 285 -25.63 -7.78 4.07
C HIS A 285 -25.61 -6.28 4.46
N GLU A 286 -24.62 -5.51 4.02
CA GLU A 286 -24.52 -4.07 4.26
C GLU A 286 -25.58 -3.29 3.46
N ILE A 287 -25.98 -3.77 2.28
CA ILE A 287 -27.08 -3.20 1.49
C ILE A 287 -28.39 -3.31 2.28
N VAL A 288 -28.65 -4.51 2.84
CA VAL A 288 -29.84 -4.80 3.66
C VAL A 288 -29.83 -3.92 4.91
N LYS A 289 -28.71 -3.88 5.64
CA LYS A 289 -28.56 -3.06 6.84
C LYS A 289 -28.84 -1.57 6.56
N ARG A 290 -28.22 -0.99 5.52
CA ARG A 290 -28.40 0.44 5.19
C ARG A 290 -29.82 0.74 4.69
N ALA A 291 -30.39 -0.12 3.87
CA ALA A 291 -31.77 0.04 3.42
C ALA A 291 -32.76 0.00 4.60
N LEU A 292 -32.54 -0.88 5.58
CA LEU A 292 -33.36 -0.93 6.80
C LEU A 292 -33.21 0.35 7.63
N VAL A 293 -31.98 0.84 7.87
CA VAL A 293 -31.75 2.12 8.56
C VAL A 293 -32.49 3.26 7.85
N MET A 294 -32.33 3.40 6.53
CA MET A 294 -33.00 4.45 5.75
C MET A 294 -34.53 4.34 5.79
N ALA A 295 -35.08 3.12 5.78
CA ALA A 295 -36.51 2.87 5.91
C ALA A 295 -37.05 3.23 7.31
N MET A 296 -36.25 3.01 8.35
CA MET A 296 -36.57 3.37 9.73
C MET A 296 -36.52 4.89 9.95
N GLU A 297 -35.52 5.58 9.37
CA GLU A 297 -35.38 7.04 9.45
C GLU A 297 -36.44 7.77 8.63
N ARG A 298 -36.78 7.23 7.44
CA ARG A 298 -37.65 7.88 6.46
C ARG A 298 -38.82 6.97 6.09
N ARG A 299 -39.85 6.95 6.93
CA ARG A 299 -41.05 6.10 6.77
C ARG A 299 -41.76 6.27 5.42
N ALA A 300 -41.62 7.44 4.76
CA ALA A 300 -42.20 7.69 3.43
C ALA A 300 -41.59 6.85 2.30
N VAL A 301 -40.36 6.34 2.46
CA VAL A 301 -39.65 5.54 1.43
C VAL A 301 -39.50 4.07 1.82
N GLU A 302 -40.04 3.68 2.97
CA GLU A 302 -39.97 2.32 3.52
C GLU A 302 -40.45 1.25 2.55
N SER A 303 -41.65 1.42 1.98
CA SER A 303 -42.21 0.43 1.06
C SER A 303 -41.31 0.21 -0.16
N ARG A 304 -40.79 1.31 -0.74
CA ARG A 304 -39.90 1.26 -1.91
C ARG A 304 -38.60 0.52 -1.60
N LEU A 305 -37.99 0.78 -0.45
CA LEU A 305 -36.77 0.08 -0.04
C LEU A 305 -37.01 -1.41 0.23
N LEU A 306 -38.14 -1.76 0.87
CA LEU A 306 -38.52 -3.16 1.08
C LEU A 306 -38.81 -3.88 -0.24
N ASP A 307 -39.45 -3.22 -1.21
CA ASP A 307 -39.69 -3.76 -2.54
C ASP A 307 -38.37 -4.08 -3.27
N LEU A 308 -37.35 -3.23 -3.15
CA LEU A 308 -36.02 -3.50 -3.69
C LEU A 308 -35.36 -4.72 -3.01
N LEU A 309 -35.39 -4.77 -1.67
CA LEU A 309 -34.80 -5.89 -0.93
C LEU A 309 -35.49 -7.21 -1.25
N LYS A 310 -36.82 -7.21 -1.34
CA LYS A 310 -37.60 -8.37 -1.78
C LYS A 310 -37.20 -8.82 -3.18
N LYS A 311 -37.22 -7.91 -4.16
CA LYS A 311 -36.90 -8.24 -5.55
C LYS A 311 -35.49 -8.79 -5.70
N THR A 312 -34.51 -8.17 -5.03
CA THR A 312 -33.11 -8.61 -5.06
C THR A 312 -32.90 -9.94 -4.34
N ALA A 313 -33.71 -10.26 -3.32
CA ALA A 313 -33.72 -11.56 -2.66
C ALA A 313 -34.36 -12.66 -3.53
N GLU A 314 -35.51 -12.38 -4.15
CA GLU A 314 -36.24 -13.30 -5.04
C GLU A 314 -35.44 -13.62 -6.32
N GLU A 315 -34.74 -12.62 -6.88
CA GLU A 315 -33.82 -12.80 -8.03
C GLU A 315 -32.49 -13.48 -7.64
N GLY A 316 -32.27 -13.77 -6.34
CA GLY A 316 -31.04 -14.38 -5.83
C GLY A 316 -29.81 -13.48 -5.89
N LEU A 317 -29.97 -12.19 -6.20
CA LEU A 317 -28.88 -11.21 -6.27
C LEU A 317 -28.30 -10.93 -4.87
N ILE A 318 -29.16 -10.90 -3.85
CA ILE A 318 -28.77 -10.96 -2.45
C ILE A 318 -29.25 -12.31 -1.93
N ASN A 319 -28.31 -13.21 -1.63
CA ASN A 319 -28.67 -14.54 -1.16
C ASN A 319 -29.30 -14.50 0.25
N SER A 320 -30.06 -15.54 0.59
CA SER A 320 -30.79 -15.65 1.87
C SER A 320 -29.90 -15.51 3.12
N SER A 321 -28.64 -15.97 3.04
CA SER A 321 -27.67 -15.80 4.13
C SER A 321 -27.31 -14.32 4.34
N GLN A 322 -27.09 -13.57 3.27
CA GLN A 322 -26.80 -12.13 3.32
C GLN A 322 -28.01 -11.32 3.82
N VAL A 323 -29.23 -11.69 3.41
CA VAL A 323 -30.47 -11.09 3.93
C VAL A 323 -30.57 -11.31 5.44
N THR A 324 -30.47 -12.57 5.89
CA THR A 324 -30.56 -12.93 7.31
C THR A 324 -29.49 -12.24 8.15
N LYS A 325 -28.26 -12.14 7.61
CA LYS A 325 -27.14 -11.45 8.26
C LYS A 325 -27.39 -9.94 8.38
N GLY A 326 -27.95 -9.29 7.36
CA GLY A 326 -28.32 -7.88 7.41
C GLY A 326 -29.35 -7.58 8.50
N PHE A 327 -30.41 -8.38 8.59
CA PHE A 327 -31.40 -8.26 9.68
C PHE A 327 -30.81 -8.55 11.06
N SER A 328 -29.98 -9.59 11.19
CA SER A 328 -29.31 -9.92 12.46
C SER A 328 -28.45 -8.77 12.97
N ARG A 329 -27.74 -8.09 12.07
CA ARG A 329 -26.95 -6.90 12.43
C ARG A 329 -27.80 -5.72 12.84
N MET A 330 -28.96 -5.53 12.21
CA MET A 330 -29.91 -4.50 12.65
C MET A 330 -30.41 -4.77 14.07
N ILE A 331 -30.64 -6.03 14.43
CA ILE A 331 -31.01 -6.43 15.79
C ILE A 331 -29.89 -6.05 16.78
N ASP A 332 -28.63 -6.32 16.42
CA ASP A 332 -27.47 -6.04 17.28
C ASP A 332 -27.25 -4.54 17.54
N VAL A 333 -27.67 -3.66 16.62
CA VAL A 333 -27.49 -2.18 16.75
C VAL A 333 -28.79 -1.42 17.05
N VAL A 334 -29.93 -2.10 17.20
CA VAL A 334 -31.25 -1.43 17.34
C VAL A 334 -31.33 -0.54 18.58
N ASP A 335 -30.63 -0.90 19.64
CA ASP A 335 -30.59 -0.11 20.87
C ASP A 335 -29.78 1.17 20.71
N ASP A 336 -28.71 1.15 19.90
CA ASP A 336 -27.99 2.38 19.51
C ASP A 336 -28.90 3.25 18.64
N LEU A 337 -29.55 2.64 17.65
CA LEU A 337 -30.43 3.35 16.71
C LEU A 337 -31.66 3.97 17.38
N SER A 338 -32.07 3.44 18.54
CA SER A 338 -33.18 3.99 19.35
C SER A 338 -32.86 5.38 19.94
N LEU A 339 -31.59 5.81 19.90
CA LEU A 339 -31.19 7.16 20.31
C LEU A 339 -31.57 8.21 19.26
N ASP A 340 -31.52 7.83 17.98
CA ASP A 340 -31.79 8.72 16.85
C ASP A 340 -33.23 8.56 16.32
N ILE A 341 -33.79 7.35 16.43
CA ILE A 341 -35.12 6.99 15.91
C ILE A 341 -36.03 6.57 17.08
N PRO A 342 -37.04 7.39 17.45
CA PRO A 342 -38.04 6.99 18.43
C PRO A 342 -38.72 5.68 18.04
N ASP A 343 -38.83 4.75 18.99
CA ASP A 343 -39.42 3.41 18.76
C ASP A 343 -38.70 2.57 17.67
N ALA A 344 -37.39 2.74 17.47
CA ALA A 344 -36.61 1.93 16.51
C ALA A 344 -36.83 0.42 16.68
N ARG A 345 -36.97 -0.05 17.92
CA ARG A 345 -37.26 -1.46 18.23
C ARG A 345 -38.64 -1.90 17.74
N GLY A 346 -39.69 -1.10 17.97
CA GLY A 346 -41.04 -1.39 17.47
C GLY A 346 -41.08 -1.40 15.95
N ILE A 347 -40.41 -0.43 15.33
CA ILE A 347 -40.27 -0.34 13.88
C ILE A 347 -39.55 -1.57 13.30
N LEU A 348 -38.37 -1.92 13.81
CA LEU A 348 -37.60 -3.06 13.30
C LEU A 348 -38.39 -4.37 13.44
N LYS A 349 -39.13 -4.54 14.54
CA LYS A 349 -40.01 -5.70 14.74
C LYS A 349 -41.11 -5.79 13.67
N SER A 350 -41.69 -4.66 13.27
CA SER A 350 -42.66 -4.59 12.17
C SER A 350 -42.01 -4.98 10.84
N LEU A 351 -40.81 -4.45 10.55
CA LEU A 351 -40.07 -4.76 9.31
C LEU A 351 -39.74 -6.26 9.20
N ILE A 352 -39.27 -6.88 10.29
CA ILE A 352 -39.00 -8.32 10.35
C ILE A 352 -40.27 -9.12 10.08
N SER A 353 -41.40 -8.71 10.68
CA SER A 353 -42.69 -9.39 10.53
C SER A 353 -43.21 -9.29 9.09
N ASN A 354 -43.09 -8.13 8.46
CA ASN A 354 -43.45 -7.91 7.06
C ASN A 354 -42.60 -8.79 6.13
N ALA A 355 -41.27 -8.71 6.26
CA ALA A 355 -40.34 -9.50 5.44
C ALA A 355 -40.54 -11.01 5.59
N ALA A 356 -40.83 -11.48 6.81
CA ALA A 356 -41.14 -12.88 7.07
C ALA A 356 -42.49 -13.31 6.47
N SER A 357 -43.52 -12.45 6.57
CA SER A 357 -44.84 -12.72 5.97
C SER A 357 -44.81 -12.79 4.44
N GLU A 358 -43.89 -12.03 3.83
CA GLU A 358 -43.67 -12.01 2.38
C GLU A 358 -42.69 -13.10 1.90
N GLY A 359 -42.11 -13.88 2.82
CA GLY A 359 -41.34 -15.09 2.49
C GLY A 359 -39.89 -14.88 2.07
N TRP A 360 -39.37 -13.65 2.10
CA TRP A 360 -37.96 -13.37 1.73
C TRP A 360 -37.01 -13.28 2.95
N LEU A 361 -37.52 -13.50 4.17
CA LEU A 361 -36.75 -13.60 5.42
C LEU A 361 -37.20 -14.78 6.28
N SER A 362 -36.26 -15.60 6.73
CA SER A 362 -36.52 -16.65 7.73
C SER A 362 -36.40 -16.10 9.14
N ALA A 363 -37.54 -15.70 9.74
CA ALA A 363 -37.55 -15.14 11.10
C ALA A 363 -37.02 -16.10 12.17
N SER A 364 -37.14 -17.42 11.97
CA SER A 364 -36.60 -18.44 12.87
C SER A 364 -35.07 -18.49 12.89
N SER A 365 -34.41 -17.90 11.90
CA SER A 365 -32.95 -17.82 11.79
C SER A 365 -32.36 -16.56 12.44
N LEU A 366 -33.20 -15.68 13.00
CA LEU A 366 -32.79 -14.43 13.64
C LEU A 366 -32.65 -14.58 15.17
N LYS A 367 -31.78 -13.76 15.75
CA LYS A 367 -31.68 -13.57 17.21
C LYS A 367 -33.01 -13.02 17.77
N SER A 368 -33.36 -13.38 19.00
CA SER A 368 -34.58 -12.87 19.62
C SER A 368 -34.45 -11.39 19.97
N LEU A 369 -35.43 -10.57 19.55
CA LEU A 369 -35.53 -9.15 19.89
C LEU A 369 -36.09 -8.95 21.32
N SER A 370 -35.44 -9.52 22.34
CA SER A 370 -35.86 -9.41 23.74
C SER A 370 -35.50 -8.03 24.33
N PRO A 371 -36.32 -7.46 25.25
CA PRO A 371 -35.95 -6.25 25.97
C PRO A 371 -34.73 -6.51 26.87
N PRO A 372 -33.88 -5.49 27.11
CA PRO A 372 -32.71 -5.64 27.96
C PRO A 372 -33.10 -6.09 29.38
N SER A 373 -32.31 -7.01 29.95
CA SER A 373 -32.52 -7.49 31.31
C SER A 373 -32.07 -6.43 32.35
N PRO A 374 -32.56 -6.44 33.61
CA PRO A 374 -32.26 -5.42 34.62
C PRO A 374 -30.79 -5.40 35.14
N LYS A 375 -29.84 -6.05 34.45
CA LYS A 375 -28.41 -6.01 34.78
C LYS A 375 -27.65 -4.86 34.08
N GLU A 376 -28.36 -3.91 33.48
CA GLU A 376 -27.77 -2.80 32.69
C GLU A 376 -27.79 -1.45 33.43
N SER A 377 -27.19 -1.38 34.62
CA SER A 377 -26.88 -0.07 35.26
C SER A 377 -25.42 0.36 35.10
N VAL A 378 -24.59 -0.48 34.46
CA VAL A 378 -23.17 -0.21 34.13
C VAL A 378 -22.97 0.07 32.63
N GLU A 379 -23.91 -0.35 31.77
CA GLU A 379 -23.78 -0.36 30.31
C GLU A 379 -24.14 0.98 29.63
N GLY A 380 -24.96 1.82 30.29
CA GLY A 380 -25.32 3.15 29.78
C GLY A 380 -24.15 4.14 29.72
N ALA A 381 -23.23 4.07 30.68
CA ALA A 381 -22.01 4.91 30.69
C ALA A 381 -21.01 4.48 29.62
N ALA A 382 -20.79 3.17 29.48
CA ALA A 382 -19.94 2.59 28.43
C ALA A 382 -20.47 2.91 27.03
N LYS A 383 -21.79 2.83 26.81
CA LYS A 383 -22.45 3.18 25.55
C LYS A 383 -22.32 4.67 25.23
N LYS A 384 -22.52 5.54 26.23
CA LYS A 384 -22.32 6.99 26.09
C LYS A 384 -20.87 7.33 25.75
N PHE A 385 -19.91 6.66 26.39
CA PHE A 385 -18.49 6.82 26.07
C PHE A 385 -18.16 6.35 24.67
N LYS A 386 -18.67 5.19 24.19
CA LYS A 386 -18.44 4.72 22.81
C LYS A 386 -18.84 5.76 21.76
N MET A 387 -19.97 6.44 21.95
CA MET A 387 -20.43 7.50 21.05
C MET A 387 -19.51 8.72 21.08
N LYS A 388 -19.10 9.16 22.28
CA LYS A 388 -18.17 10.28 22.42
C LYS A 388 -16.80 9.97 21.84
N ALA A 389 -16.25 8.79 22.16
CA ALA A 389 -14.99 8.29 21.61
C ALA A 389 -15.04 8.29 20.07
N GLN A 390 -16.15 7.84 19.47
CA GLN A 390 -16.33 7.91 18.03
C GLN A 390 -16.27 9.35 17.50
N SER A 391 -16.92 10.31 18.16
CA SER A 391 -16.86 11.74 17.75
C SER A 391 -15.44 12.28 17.82
N ILE A 392 -14.74 12.04 18.95
CA ILE A 392 -13.36 12.48 19.18
C ILE A 392 -12.43 11.89 18.10
N ILE A 393 -12.55 10.60 17.80
CA ILE A 393 -11.74 9.92 16.79
C ILE A 393 -12.03 10.48 15.39
N GLN A 394 -13.30 10.73 15.05
CA GLN A 394 -13.68 11.27 13.74
C GLN A 394 -13.15 12.69 13.55
N GLU A 395 -13.24 13.53 14.58
CA GLU A 395 -12.66 14.87 14.59
C GLU A 395 -11.14 14.82 14.44
N TYR A 396 -10.48 13.94 15.21
CA TYR A 396 -9.05 13.70 15.07
C TYR A 396 -8.64 13.30 13.65
N PHE A 397 -9.38 12.42 12.98
CA PHE A 397 -9.09 12.05 11.60
C PHE A 397 -9.18 13.23 10.61
N LEU A 398 -9.90 14.30 10.96
CA LEU A 398 -9.98 15.53 10.18
C LEU A 398 -8.91 16.55 10.59
N SER A 399 -8.70 16.74 11.91
CA SER A 399 -7.84 17.81 12.46
C SER A 399 -6.38 17.39 12.61
N SER A 400 -6.11 16.10 12.84
CA SER A 400 -4.82 15.56 13.30
C SER A 400 -4.34 16.14 14.64
N ASP A 401 -5.25 16.70 15.44
CA ASP A 401 -4.90 17.32 16.73
C ASP A 401 -4.87 16.28 17.86
N VAL A 402 -3.66 15.85 18.22
CA VAL A 402 -3.43 14.89 19.31
C VAL A 402 -3.72 15.51 20.69
N ALA A 403 -3.46 16.82 20.86
CA ALA A 403 -3.61 17.49 22.15
C ALA A 403 -5.09 17.59 22.53
N GLU A 404 -5.94 17.94 21.56
CA GLU A 404 -7.40 17.96 21.74
C GLU A 404 -7.94 16.58 22.14
N VAL A 405 -7.45 15.50 21.51
CA VAL A 405 -7.84 14.13 21.88
C VAL A 405 -7.42 13.81 23.30
N SER A 406 -6.19 14.15 23.70
CA SER A 406 -5.69 13.94 25.06
C SER A 406 -6.57 14.64 26.10
N ASP A 407 -6.88 15.92 25.87
CA ASP A 407 -7.72 16.73 26.77
C ASP A 407 -9.13 16.14 26.87
N CYS A 408 -9.71 15.71 25.75
CA CYS A 408 -11.03 15.06 25.73
C CYS A 408 -11.04 13.74 26.51
N ILE A 409 -10.01 12.91 26.36
CA ILE A 409 -9.92 11.62 27.06
C ILE A 409 -9.68 11.82 28.56
N GLU A 410 -8.80 12.74 28.96
CA GLU A 410 -8.55 13.07 30.37
C GLU A 410 -9.81 13.61 31.07
N PHE A 411 -10.57 14.46 30.38
CA PHE A 411 -11.86 14.95 30.87
C PHE A 411 -12.87 13.82 31.12
N GLU A 412 -12.95 12.85 30.21
CA GLU A 412 -13.87 11.71 30.34
C GLU A 412 -13.39 10.70 31.40
N ASN A 413 -12.08 10.43 31.51
CA ASN A 413 -11.49 9.54 32.51
C ASN A 413 -11.69 10.05 33.95
N SER A 414 -11.86 11.35 34.13
CA SER A 414 -12.23 11.96 35.42
C SER A 414 -13.64 11.56 35.90
N SER A 415 -14.44 10.91 35.04
CA SER A 415 -15.86 10.61 35.28
C SER A 415 -16.25 9.12 35.26
N CYS A 416 -15.34 8.18 34.95
CA CYS A 416 -15.68 6.75 34.88
C CYS A 416 -14.51 5.73 34.90
N SER A 417 -14.90 4.45 34.93
CA SER A 417 -14.18 3.15 35.01
C SER A 417 -12.81 3.02 34.32
N PRO A 418 -11.91 2.12 34.81
CA PRO A 418 -10.61 1.82 34.18
C PRO A 418 -10.66 1.30 32.73
N ASP A 419 -11.76 0.70 32.27
CA ASP A 419 -11.81 0.06 30.93
C ASP A 419 -12.01 1.04 29.75
N LEU A 420 -12.19 2.35 30.02
CA LEU A 420 -12.51 3.33 28.97
C LEU A 420 -11.38 3.51 27.96
N ASN A 421 -10.12 3.49 28.40
CA ASN A 421 -8.97 3.60 27.52
C ASN A 421 -8.90 2.40 26.55
N ALA A 422 -9.07 1.18 27.05
CA ALA A 422 -9.12 -0.03 26.23
C ALA A 422 -10.27 0.03 25.20
N MET A 423 -11.44 0.55 25.61
CA MET A 423 -12.58 0.77 24.72
C MET A 423 -12.30 1.83 23.65
N PHE A 424 -11.59 2.91 23.99
CA PHE A 424 -11.17 3.94 23.05
C PHE A 424 -10.21 3.37 22.01
N ILE A 425 -9.20 2.61 22.46
CA ILE A 425 -8.20 1.95 21.60
C ILE A 425 -8.89 0.99 20.62
N LYS A 426 -9.79 0.12 21.12
CA LYS A 426 -10.60 -0.74 20.26
C LYS A 426 -11.36 0.06 19.22
N ARG A 427 -12.02 1.15 19.63
CA ARG A 427 -12.83 1.98 18.73
C ARG A 427 -11.97 2.69 17.68
N LEU A 428 -10.82 3.23 18.08
CA LEU A 428 -9.85 3.90 17.21
C LEU A 428 -9.38 2.98 16.10
N VAL A 429 -8.87 1.79 16.45
CA VAL A 429 -8.36 0.83 15.48
C VAL A 429 -9.50 0.32 14.58
N THR A 430 -10.67 0.00 15.15
CA THR A 430 -11.82 -0.46 14.34
C THR A 430 -12.25 0.60 13.32
N LEU A 431 -12.35 1.88 13.72
CA LEU A 431 -12.73 2.96 12.79
C LEU A 431 -11.65 3.23 11.73
N ALA A 432 -10.38 3.03 12.06
CA ALA A 432 -9.28 3.20 11.13
C ALA A 432 -9.22 2.08 10.07
N MET A 433 -9.46 0.82 10.46
CA MET A 433 -9.45 -0.32 9.54
C MET A 433 -10.51 -0.23 8.45
N ASP A 434 -11.62 0.45 8.72
CA ASP A 434 -12.67 0.70 7.73
C ASP A 434 -12.27 1.76 6.68
N ARG A 435 -11.19 2.52 6.92
CA ARG A 435 -10.81 3.73 6.16
C ARG A 435 -9.51 3.54 5.36
N LYS A 436 -9.00 4.62 4.79
CA LYS A 436 -7.78 4.63 3.98
C LYS A 436 -6.55 4.54 4.89
N ASN A 437 -5.42 4.25 4.29
CA ASN A 437 -4.18 4.10 5.04
C ASN A 437 -3.75 5.37 5.78
N ARG A 438 -4.19 6.56 5.34
CA ARG A 438 -4.04 7.80 6.09
C ARG A 438 -4.57 7.66 7.51
N GLU A 439 -5.82 7.25 7.67
CA GLU A 439 -6.44 7.14 9.00
C GLU A 439 -5.84 5.98 9.80
N LYS A 440 -5.32 4.95 9.13
CA LYS A 440 -4.57 3.86 9.78
C LYS A 440 -3.22 4.33 10.34
N GLU A 441 -2.50 5.18 9.60
CA GLU A 441 -1.30 5.85 10.10
C GLU A 441 -1.64 6.80 11.23
N MET A 442 -2.67 7.65 11.07
CA MET A 442 -3.11 8.57 12.12
C MET A 442 -3.48 7.84 13.41
N ALA A 443 -4.14 6.69 13.33
CA ALA A 443 -4.45 5.87 14.49
C ALA A 443 -3.20 5.30 15.17
N SER A 444 -2.20 4.86 14.38
CA SER A 444 -0.93 4.34 14.89
C SER A 444 -0.11 5.45 15.59
N VAL A 445 -0.08 6.64 14.99
CA VAL A 445 0.53 7.86 15.58
C VAL A 445 -0.20 8.27 16.85
N LEU A 446 -1.53 8.22 16.87
CA LEU A 446 -2.30 8.59 18.06
C LEU A 446 -2.05 7.63 19.23
N LEU A 447 -2.02 6.32 18.96
CA LEU A 447 -1.71 5.29 19.96
C LEU A 447 -0.34 5.49 20.61
N SER A 448 0.67 5.85 19.81
CA SER A 448 2.02 6.14 20.32
C SER A 448 2.13 7.49 21.03
N SER A 449 1.30 8.47 20.67
CA SER A 449 1.37 9.82 21.22
C SER A 449 0.60 9.99 22.54
N LEU A 450 -0.50 9.26 22.74
CA LEU A 450 -1.35 9.39 23.92
C LEU A 450 -0.79 8.68 25.17
N CYS A 451 0.27 7.87 25.04
CA CYS A 451 0.95 7.22 26.15
C CYS A 451 0.00 6.51 27.15
N PHE A 452 -0.99 5.77 26.62
CA PHE A 452 -1.94 5.03 27.46
C PHE A 452 -1.22 4.06 28.41
N PRO A 453 -1.80 3.76 29.60
CA PRO A 453 -1.30 2.70 30.46
C PRO A 453 -1.20 1.38 29.69
N THR A 454 -0.10 0.67 29.86
CA THR A 454 0.20 -0.49 29.01
C THR A 454 -0.83 -1.61 29.16
N ASP A 455 -1.41 -1.77 30.36
CA ASP A 455 -2.49 -2.74 30.61
C ASP A 455 -3.76 -2.42 29.78
N ASP A 456 -4.09 -1.13 29.64
CA ASP A 456 -5.24 -0.68 28.85
C ASP A 456 -5.02 -0.92 27.35
N VAL A 457 -3.79 -0.69 26.87
CA VAL A 457 -3.39 -0.98 25.50
C VAL A 457 -3.52 -2.47 25.21
N VAL A 458 -2.91 -3.31 26.06
CA VAL A 458 -2.99 -4.77 25.94
C VAL A 458 -4.43 -5.22 25.94
N HIS A 459 -5.25 -4.71 26.87
CA HIS A 459 -6.67 -5.05 26.94
C HIS A 459 -7.43 -4.61 25.69
N GLY A 460 -7.18 -3.41 25.16
CA GLY A 460 -7.79 -2.93 23.91
C GLY A 460 -7.48 -3.83 22.71
N PHE A 461 -6.24 -4.32 22.59
CA PHE A 461 -5.85 -5.26 21.54
C PHE A 461 -6.42 -6.67 21.75
N VAL A 462 -6.52 -7.15 23.00
CA VAL A 462 -7.24 -8.40 23.31
C VAL A 462 -8.70 -8.29 22.85
N MET A 463 -9.39 -7.20 23.18
CA MET A 463 -10.78 -6.99 22.76
C MET A 463 -10.93 -6.90 21.23
N LEU A 464 -9.93 -6.42 20.49
CA LEU A 464 -9.92 -6.40 19.02
C LEU A 464 -9.79 -7.82 18.45
N ILE A 465 -8.85 -8.60 18.98
CA ILE A 465 -8.58 -9.98 18.56
C ILE A 465 -9.77 -10.89 18.84
N GLU A 466 -10.40 -10.77 20.01
CA GLU A 466 -11.64 -11.50 20.35
C GLU A 466 -12.78 -11.22 19.37
N SER A 467 -12.90 -9.97 18.91
CA SER A 467 -13.92 -9.58 17.94
C SER A 467 -13.50 -9.75 16.47
N ALA A 468 -12.32 -10.32 16.17
CA ALA A 468 -11.82 -10.42 14.80
C ALA A 468 -12.70 -11.31 13.90
N ASP A 469 -13.27 -12.40 14.46
CA ASP A 469 -14.19 -13.29 13.73
C ASP A 469 -15.49 -12.59 13.34
N ASP A 470 -15.98 -11.64 14.15
CA ASP A 470 -17.13 -10.82 13.79
C ASP A 470 -16.72 -9.68 12.86
N THR A 471 -15.54 -9.10 13.06
CA THR A 471 -15.07 -7.95 12.27
C THR A 471 -14.73 -8.35 10.83
N VAL A 472 -14.22 -9.56 10.59
CA VAL A 472 -13.91 -10.05 9.22
C VAL A 472 -15.15 -10.14 8.34
N LEU A 473 -16.33 -10.28 8.97
CA LEU A 473 -17.61 -10.28 8.30
C LEU A 473 -17.99 -8.89 7.75
N ASP A 474 -17.42 -7.82 8.30
CA ASP A 474 -17.58 -6.41 7.92
C ASP A 474 -16.42 -5.93 7.05
N ASN A 475 -15.23 -6.43 7.34
CA ASN A 475 -14.00 -6.02 6.72
C ASN A 475 -13.15 -7.26 6.36
N PRO A 476 -13.18 -7.72 5.10
CA PRO A 476 -12.49 -8.94 4.70
C PRO A 476 -10.96 -8.85 4.82
N ILE A 477 -10.38 -7.64 4.93
CA ILE A 477 -8.94 -7.41 5.10
C ILE A 477 -8.54 -7.19 6.57
N VAL A 478 -9.43 -7.50 7.53
CA VAL A 478 -9.17 -7.26 8.97
C VAL A 478 -7.96 -8.05 9.47
N VAL A 479 -7.68 -9.23 8.91
CA VAL A 479 -6.54 -10.05 9.36
C VAL A 479 -5.24 -9.31 9.07
N GLU A 480 -5.16 -8.77 7.86
CA GLU A 480 -4.03 -8.01 7.37
C GLU A 480 -3.87 -6.69 8.13
N ASP A 481 -4.94 -5.91 8.22
CA ASP A 481 -4.90 -4.61 8.88
C ASP A 481 -4.63 -4.73 10.39
N LEU A 482 -5.35 -5.61 11.09
CA LEU A 482 -5.17 -5.78 12.54
C LEU A 482 -3.80 -6.40 12.85
N GLY A 483 -3.32 -7.32 12.02
CA GLY A 483 -1.97 -7.88 12.13
C GLY A 483 -0.89 -6.82 11.96
N MET A 484 -1.08 -5.90 11.01
CA MET A 484 -0.21 -4.74 10.80
C MET A 484 -0.28 -3.75 11.96
N PHE A 485 -1.45 -3.42 12.49
CA PHE A 485 -1.59 -2.56 13.68
C PHE A 485 -0.89 -3.15 14.90
N LEU A 486 -1.02 -4.46 15.12
CA LEU A 486 -0.37 -5.14 16.25
C LEU A 486 1.16 -5.13 16.10
N ALA A 487 1.66 -5.40 14.88
CA ALA A 487 3.09 -5.29 14.58
C ALA A 487 3.60 -3.85 14.70
N ARG A 488 2.81 -2.86 14.24
CA ARG A 488 3.10 -1.43 14.34
C ARG A 488 3.16 -0.97 15.79
N ALA A 489 2.23 -1.39 16.63
CA ALA A 489 2.23 -1.11 18.06
C ALA A 489 3.48 -1.66 18.78
N VAL A 490 4.00 -2.81 18.35
CA VAL A 490 5.28 -3.33 18.87
C VAL A 490 6.48 -2.50 18.38
N VAL A 491 6.48 -2.09 17.11
CA VAL A 491 7.56 -1.25 16.55
C VAL A 491 7.55 0.17 17.13
N ASP A 492 6.37 0.71 17.41
CA ASP A 492 6.18 2.01 18.07
C ASP A 492 6.32 1.92 19.60
N GLU A 493 6.67 0.74 20.13
CA GLU A 493 6.92 0.51 21.56
C GLU A 493 5.70 0.78 22.46
N VAL A 494 4.51 0.79 21.86
CA VAL A 494 3.21 0.83 22.55
C VAL A 494 2.90 -0.51 23.21
N ILE A 495 3.38 -1.62 22.62
CA ILE A 495 3.30 -2.99 23.18
C ILE A 495 4.71 -3.58 23.22
N ALA A 496 5.12 -4.13 24.37
CA ALA A 496 6.38 -4.86 24.47
C ALA A 496 6.29 -6.24 23.79
N PRO A 497 7.38 -6.77 23.21
CA PRO A 497 7.38 -8.12 22.61
C PRO A 497 6.88 -9.23 23.54
N GLN A 498 7.16 -9.12 24.85
CA GLN A 498 6.66 -10.06 25.85
C GLN A 498 5.13 -9.99 26.00
N GLN A 499 4.55 -8.80 25.94
CA GLN A 499 3.10 -8.60 26.02
C GLN A 499 2.39 -9.14 24.78
N LEU A 500 3.02 -9.07 23.60
CA LEU A 500 2.51 -9.75 22.39
C LEU A 500 2.46 -11.28 22.58
N GLU A 501 3.43 -11.87 23.27
CA GLU A 501 3.41 -13.30 23.61
C GLU A 501 2.33 -13.63 24.65
N GLU A 502 2.13 -12.76 25.64
CA GLU A 502 1.06 -12.90 26.64
C GLU A 502 -0.33 -12.84 25.99
N ILE A 503 -0.58 -11.87 25.10
CA ILE A 503 -1.79 -11.81 24.28
C ILE A 503 -1.95 -13.12 23.52
N GLY A 504 -0.89 -13.57 22.83
CA GLY A 504 -0.93 -14.81 22.04
C GLY A 504 -1.25 -16.06 22.86
N SER A 505 -0.81 -16.12 24.12
CA SER A 505 -1.06 -17.26 25.01
C SER A 505 -2.53 -17.43 25.37
N GLN A 506 -3.31 -16.35 25.36
CA GLN A 506 -4.75 -16.36 25.67
C GLN A 506 -5.59 -17.01 24.56
N PHE A 507 -5.05 -17.12 23.34
CA PHE A 507 -5.76 -17.62 22.17
C PHE A 507 -5.23 -18.97 21.65
N LEU A 508 -4.38 -19.67 22.41
CA LEU A 508 -3.81 -20.97 21.99
C LEU A 508 -4.89 -22.04 21.76
N GLY A 509 -4.91 -22.65 20.56
CA GLY A 509 -5.66 -23.89 20.28
C GLY A 509 -6.94 -23.75 19.44
N THR A 510 -7.20 -22.61 18.81
CA THR A 510 -8.42 -22.37 17.98
C THR A 510 -8.04 -21.99 16.55
N GLU A 511 -8.66 -22.55 15.51
CA GLU A 511 -8.54 -22.01 14.14
C GLU A 511 -9.36 -20.70 13.98
N SER A 512 -9.17 -19.72 14.86
CA SER A 512 -9.88 -18.44 14.84
C SER A 512 -9.17 -17.41 13.95
N THR A 513 -9.94 -16.42 13.47
CA THR A 513 -9.39 -15.26 12.75
C THR A 513 -8.41 -14.48 13.63
N GLY A 514 -8.69 -14.39 14.94
CA GLY A 514 -7.79 -13.77 15.91
C GLY A 514 -6.40 -14.43 15.98
N ASN A 515 -6.32 -15.76 15.83
CA ASN A 515 -5.03 -16.45 15.75
C ASN A 515 -4.27 -16.14 14.46
N LYS A 516 -4.98 -15.97 13.33
CA LYS A 516 -4.34 -15.57 12.06
C LYS A 516 -3.72 -14.18 12.17
N VAL A 517 -4.41 -13.24 12.82
CA VAL A 517 -3.89 -11.89 13.14
C VAL A 517 -2.59 -11.97 13.93
N LEU A 518 -2.56 -12.78 14.99
CA LEU A 518 -1.38 -12.97 15.83
C LEU A 518 -0.21 -13.60 15.07
N GLN A 519 -0.46 -14.63 14.26
CA GLN A 519 0.57 -15.27 13.44
C GLN A 519 1.14 -14.30 12.39
N MET A 520 0.27 -13.50 11.77
CA MET A 520 0.69 -12.48 10.82
C MET A 520 1.58 -11.42 11.49
N ALA A 521 1.17 -10.86 12.63
CA ALA A 521 1.96 -9.87 13.35
C ALA A 521 3.35 -10.41 13.74
N LYS A 522 3.41 -11.66 14.24
CA LYS A 522 4.67 -12.34 14.56
C LYS A 522 5.54 -12.58 13.32
N SER A 523 4.94 -12.93 12.19
CA SER A 523 5.64 -13.11 10.92
C SER A 523 6.26 -11.79 10.43
N LEU A 524 5.47 -10.70 10.46
CA LEU A 524 5.91 -9.36 10.08
C LEU A 524 7.10 -8.88 10.93
N LEU A 525 7.05 -9.08 12.25
CA LEU A 525 8.10 -8.69 13.19
C LEU A 525 9.40 -9.49 13.02
N LYS A 526 9.33 -10.74 12.53
CA LYS A 526 10.50 -11.60 12.28
C LYS A 526 11.22 -11.28 10.96
N ALA A 527 10.60 -10.50 10.07
CA ALA A 527 11.19 -10.18 8.79
C ALA A 527 12.45 -9.31 8.91
N ARG A 528 13.37 -9.43 7.95
CA ARG A 528 14.55 -8.54 7.88
C ARG A 528 14.09 -7.09 7.66
N LEU A 529 14.64 -6.15 8.42
CA LEU A 529 14.23 -4.74 8.43
C LEU A 529 12.75 -4.54 8.80
N ALA A 530 12.15 -5.44 9.59
CA ALA A 530 10.76 -5.38 10.01
C ALA A 530 10.37 -4.00 10.56
N GLY A 531 11.20 -3.41 11.44
CA GLY A 531 10.95 -2.08 12.00
C GLY A 531 10.74 -1.01 10.92
N GLU A 532 11.66 -0.89 9.96
CA GLU A 532 11.57 0.12 8.88
C GLU A 532 10.40 -0.12 7.93
N ARG A 533 10.09 -1.38 7.63
CA ARG A 533 8.97 -1.75 6.77
C ARG A 533 7.63 -1.50 7.44
N ILE A 534 7.51 -1.89 8.70
CA ILE A 534 6.31 -1.69 9.52
C ILE A 534 6.11 -0.20 9.79
N LEU A 535 7.18 0.58 9.96
CA LEU A 535 7.11 2.05 10.07
C LEU A 535 6.44 2.75 8.87
N ARG A 536 6.46 2.10 7.70
CA ARG A 536 5.86 2.62 6.47
C ARG A 536 4.67 1.77 6.01
N CYS A 537 4.13 0.91 6.88
CA CYS A 537 3.15 -0.12 6.50
C CYS A 537 1.87 0.46 5.87
N TRP A 538 1.49 1.66 6.27
CA TRP A 538 0.31 2.35 5.75
C TRP A 538 0.64 3.20 4.52
N GLY A 539 1.91 3.53 4.27
CA GLY A 539 2.30 4.48 3.23
C GLY A 539 2.02 5.92 3.68
N GLY A 540 3.03 6.78 3.55
CA GLY A 540 2.98 8.15 4.06
C GLY A 540 1.88 8.97 3.37
N GLY A 541 0.82 9.30 4.12
CA GLY A 541 -0.29 10.07 3.59
C GLY A 541 -0.98 10.92 4.64
N GLY A 542 -0.47 12.13 4.89
CA GLY A 542 -1.31 13.28 5.21
C GLY A 542 -1.33 13.78 6.65
N SER A 543 -0.27 14.50 7.04
CA SER A 543 -0.45 15.80 7.70
C SER A 543 0.74 16.70 7.36
N SER A 544 0.45 17.79 6.64
CA SER A 544 1.11 19.11 6.64
C SER A 544 2.63 19.28 6.46
N SER A 545 3.48 18.27 6.61
CA SER A 545 4.91 18.40 6.33
C SER A 545 5.19 17.86 4.94
N LYS A 546 5.52 18.78 4.03
CA LYS A 546 6.11 18.44 2.75
C LYS A 546 7.29 17.47 2.96
N ASN A 547 7.29 16.44 2.12
CA ASN A 547 8.31 15.41 1.91
C ASN A 547 8.07 14.15 2.75
N GLY A 548 7.61 13.10 2.08
CA GLY A 548 8.03 11.75 2.43
C GLY A 548 9.54 11.69 2.26
N CYS A 549 10.27 12.05 3.32
CA CYS A 549 11.71 11.96 3.34
C CYS A 549 12.09 10.48 3.37
N ALA A 550 12.97 10.06 2.45
CA ALA A 550 13.69 8.82 2.63
C ALA A 550 14.43 8.87 3.99
N VAL A 551 14.69 7.73 4.62
CA VAL A 551 15.47 7.67 5.88
C VAL A 551 16.83 8.36 5.73
N GLU A 552 17.40 8.37 4.54
CA GLU A 552 18.62 9.12 4.24
C GLU A 552 18.42 10.64 4.27
N ASP A 553 17.30 11.17 3.78
CA ASP A 553 17.00 12.59 3.89
C ASP A 553 16.82 13.03 5.35
N VAL A 554 16.28 12.15 6.20
CA VAL A 554 16.14 12.41 7.64
C VAL A 554 17.51 12.40 8.32
N LYS A 555 18.38 11.44 7.98
CA LYS A 555 19.77 11.40 8.47
C LYS A 555 20.57 12.63 8.05
N ASP A 556 20.31 13.15 6.85
CA ASP A 556 20.91 14.40 6.36
C ASP A 556 20.37 15.62 7.10
N LYS A 557 19.06 15.68 7.36
CA LYS A 557 18.44 16.74 8.18
C LYS A 557 18.99 16.73 9.61
N ILE A 558 19.12 15.56 10.23
CA ILE A 558 19.73 15.41 11.55
C ILE A 558 21.20 15.86 11.53
N GLY A 559 21.96 15.49 10.49
CA GLY A 559 23.34 15.94 10.31
C GLY A 559 23.46 17.46 10.29
N LYS A 560 22.66 18.12 9.44
CA LYS A 560 22.62 19.59 9.32
C LYS A 560 22.20 20.28 10.62
N LEU A 561 21.20 19.74 11.31
CA LEU A 561 20.75 20.24 12.61
C LEU A 561 21.90 20.25 13.64
N LEU A 562 22.63 19.14 13.73
CA LEU A 562 23.74 19.02 14.69
C LEU A 562 24.91 19.93 14.31
N GLU A 563 25.21 20.08 13.02
CA GLU A 563 26.22 21.04 12.51
C GLU A 563 25.87 22.49 12.81
N GLU A 564 24.62 22.90 12.58
CA GLU A 564 24.14 24.25 12.86
C GLU A 564 24.21 24.57 14.36
N PHE A 565 23.75 23.64 15.19
CA PHE A 565 23.82 23.78 16.64
C PHE A 565 25.27 23.90 17.14
N GLU A 566 26.16 23.04 16.63
CA GLU A 566 27.59 23.08 16.97
C GLU A 566 28.23 24.42 16.56
N SER A 567 27.87 24.95 15.39
CA SER A 567 28.39 26.20 14.82
C SER A 567 27.91 27.48 15.53
N GLY A 568 26.92 27.39 16.42
CA GLY A 568 26.42 28.56 17.16
C GLY A 568 24.96 28.55 17.58
N GLY A 569 24.19 27.51 17.24
CA GLY A 569 22.75 27.45 17.53
C GLY A 569 22.37 27.39 19.02
N ASP A 570 21.11 27.76 19.31
CA ASP A 570 20.49 27.71 20.64
C ASP A 570 19.99 26.28 20.93
N ILE A 571 20.15 25.82 22.17
CA ILE A 571 19.74 24.47 22.61
C ILE A 571 18.23 24.25 22.52
N ARG A 572 17.42 25.29 22.77
CA ARG A 572 15.97 25.24 22.63
C ARG A 572 15.55 25.14 21.17
N GLU A 573 16.28 25.81 20.29
CA GLU A 573 16.06 25.71 18.85
C GLU A 573 16.38 24.30 18.35
N ALA A 574 17.53 23.74 18.75
CA ALA A 574 17.89 22.38 18.41
C ALA A 574 16.88 21.34 18.96
N CYS A 575 16.43 21.50 20.21
CA CYS A 575 15.37 20.66 20.78
C CYS A 575 14.04 20.81 20.03
N ARG A 576 13.68 22.03 19.60
CA ARG A 576 12.49 22.28 18.77
C ARG A 576 12.63 21.58 17.42
N CYS A 577 13.76 21.74 16.74
CA CYS A 577 14.02 21.10 15.45
C CYS A 577 13.98 19.56 15.57
N ILE A 578 14.54 18.97 16.64
CA ILE A 578 14.44 17.54 16.93
C ILE A 578 12.97 17.12 17.09
N LYS A 579 12.17 17.89 17.84
CA LYS A 579 10.73 17.64 18.02
C LYS A 579 9.96 17.76 16.70
N GLU A 580 10.30 18.75 15.87
CA GLU A 580 9.68 19.01 14.56
C GLU A 580 10.06 17.97 13.49
N LEU A 581 11.07 17.11 13.74
CA LEU A 581 11.29 15.93 12.91
C LEU A 581 10.07 14.99 12.94
N GLY A 582 9.28 15.00 14.03
CA GLY A 582 8.09 14.17 14.18
C GLY A 582 8.39 12.67 14.23
N MET A 583 9.63 12.28 14.58
CA MET A 583 10.10 10.89 14.56
C MET A 583 10.76 10.48 15.89
N PRO A 584 10.01 10.45 17.00
CA PRO A 584 10.55 10.16 18.34
C PRO A 584 11.26 8.80 18.44
N PHE A 585 10.82 7.82 17.65
CA PHE A 585 11.42 6.48 17.56
C PHE A 585 12.77 6.45 16.81
N PHE A 586 13.10 7.50 16.05
CA PHE A 586 14.36 7.65 15.29
C PHE A 586 15.36 8.57 16.00
N HIS A 587 15.04 9.04 17.21
CA HIS A 587 15.94 9.89 17.99
C HIS A 587 17.26 9.19 18.36
N HIS A 588 17.34 7.86 18.31
CA HIS A 588 18.59 7.12 18.42
C HIS A 588 19.62 7.52 17.35
N GLU A 589 19.17 8.01 16.17
CA GLU A 589 20.06 8.51 15.12
C GLU A 589 20.62 9.90 15.48
N VAL A 590 19.82 10.74 16.16
CA VAL A 590 20.30 12.00 16.76
C VAL A 590 21.37 11.69 17.79
N VAL A 591 21.13 10.72 18.68
CA VAL A 591 22.09 10.26 19.70
C VAL A 591 23.35 9.70 19.04
N LYS A 592 23.22 8.81 18.05
CA LYS A 592 24.35 8.21 17.33
C LYS A 592 25.23 9.28 16.67
N LYS A 593 24.65 10.14 15.82
CA LYS A 593 25.39 11.16 15.08
C LYS A 593 26.01 12.21 16.02
N ALA A 594 25.29 12.62 17.06
CA ALA A 594 25.83 13.53 18.07
C ALA A 594 27.00 12.88 18.82
N LEU A 595 26.89 11.60 19.21
CA LEU A 595 27.95 10.90 19.94
C LEU A 595 29.20 10.67 19.09
N VAL A 596 29.04 10.31 17.81
CA VAL A 596 30.15 10.23 16.85
C VAL A 596 30.87 11.58 16.75
N LYS A 597 30.14 12.68 16.55
CA LYS A 597 30.72 14.03 16.53
C LYS A 597 31.40 14.41 17.84
N ILE A 598 30.81 14.06 18.99
CA ILE A 598 31.40 14.29 20.32
C ILE A 598 32.73 13.56 20.45
N MET A 599 32.88 12.38 19.86
CA MET A 599 34.15 11.64 19.85
C MET A 599 35.16 12.26 18.86
N GLU A 600 34.71 12.69 17.69
CA GLU A 600 35.58 13.35 16.69
C GLU A 600 36.11 14.71 17.16
N SER A 601 35.26 15.54 17.78
CA SER A 601 35.56 16.96 18.08
C SER A 601 35.62 17.30 19.57
N LYS A 602 35.34 16.35 20.48
CA LYS A 602 35.23 16.57 21.94
C LYS A 602 34.25 17.70 22.31
N SER A 603 33.15 17.78 21.56
CA SER A 603 32.14 18.84 21.70
C SER A 603 31.28 18.68 22.95
N GLU A 604 31.59 19.46 24.00
CA GLU A 604 30.73 19.54 25.21
C GLU A 604 29.35 20.17 24.91
N LYS A 605 29.22 20.94 23.82
CA LYS A 605 27.91 21.49 23.39
C LYS A 605 26.93 20.39 23.00
N LEU A 606 27.37 19.46 22.14
CA LEU A 606 26.53 18.35 21.70
C LEU A 606 26.19 17.41 22.85
N TRP A 607 27.13 17.21 23.79
CA TRP A 607 26.85 16.51 25.04
C TRP A 607 25.75 17.21 25.85
N GLY A 608 25.81 18.55 25.93
CA GLY A 608 24.77 19.38 26.55
C GLY A 608 23.40 19.24 25.89
N LEU A 609 23.33 19.16 24.56
CA LEU A 609 22.09 18.94 23.81
C LEU A 609 21.45 17.59 24.13
N LEU A 610 22.26 16.52 24.16
CA LEU A 610 21.77 15.18 24.56
C LEU A 610 21.26 15.18 26.00
N ASN A 611 21.94 15.90 26.90
CA ASN A 611 21.52 16.04 28.29
C ASN A 611 20.19 16.77 28.44
N GLU A 612 20.01 17.88 27.73
CA GLU A 612 18.75 18.63 27.77
C GLU A 612 17.63 17.81 27.13
N GLY A 613 17.87 17.18 25.99
CA GLY A 613 16.91 16.30 25.32
C GLY A 613 16.47 15.13 26.19
N PHE A 614 17.37 14.54 26.97
CA PHE A 614 17.04 13.50 27.93
C PHE A 614 16.23 14.04 29.12
N ARG A 615 16.69 15.13 29.74
CA ARG A 615 16.03 15.73 30.91
C ARG A 615 14.63 16.27 30.60
N SER A 616 14.40 16.74 29.38
CA SER A 616 13.10 17.23 28.92
C SER A 616 12.16 16.12 28.45
N GLY A 617 12.59 14.85 28.48
CA GLY A 617 11.84 13.71 27.95
C GLY A 617 11.74 13.67 26.42
N LEU A 618 12.47 14.53 25.70
CA LEU A 618 12.50 14.57 24.23
C LEU A 618 13.23 13.35 23.65
N ILE A 619 14.26 12.86 24.34
CA ILE A 619 14.99 11.65 24.00
C ILE A 619 14.88 10.69 25.19
N THR A 620 14.23 9.54 24.99
CA THR A 620 14.01 8.57 26.06
C THR A 620 15.30 7.82 26.42
N SER A 621 15.35 7.21 27.61
CA SER A 621 16.47 6.34 28.03
C SER A 621 16.69 5.18 27.05
N TYR A 622 15.61 4.70 26.45
CA TYR A 622 15.68 3.69 25.42
C TYR A 622 16.34 4.20 24.13
N GLN A 623 15.96 5.39 23.64
CA GLN A 623 16.59 6.01 22.47
C GLN A 623 18.06 6.35 22.72
N MET A 624 18.41 6.74 23.95
CA MET A 624 19.81 6.84 24.40
C MET A 624 20.54 5.50 24.29
N THR A 625 19.97 4.43 24.86
CA THR A 625 20.57 3.09 24.85
C THR A 625 20.77 2.57 23.43
N LYS A 626 19.77 2.70 22.56
CA LYS A 626 19.88 2.34 21.13
C LYS A 626 20.96 3.17 20.43
N GLY A 627 21.00 4.48 20.65
CA GLY A 627 21.99 5.37 20.02
C GLY A 627 23.42 4.99 20.36
N PHE A 628 23.70 4.72 21.65
CA PHE A 628 24.99 4.20 22.10
C PHE A 628 25.28 2.82 21.49
N GLY A 629 24.31 1.91 21.45
CA GLY A 629 24.46 0.61 20.80
C GLY A 629 24.85 0.71 19.33
N ARG A 630 24.25 1.66 18.58
CA ARG A 630 24.59 1.90 17.17
C ARG A 630 26.01 2.42 16.95
N VAL A 631 26.55 3.20 17.89
CA VAL A 631 27.96 3.65 17.82
C VAL A 631 28.90 2.47 18.09
N ALA A 632 28.54 1.57 19.01
CA ALA A 632 29.30 0.34 19.25
C ALA A 632 29.34 -0.56 18.01
N GLU A 633 28.23 -0.67 17.27
CA GLU A 633 28.15 -1.43 16.01
C GLU A 633 29.06 -0.85 14.90
N SER A 634 29.26 0.46 14.87
CA SER A 634 30.09 1.16 13.87
C SER A 634 31.52 1.46 14.34
N MET A 635 32.00 0.78 15.37
CA MET A 635 33.30 1.08 15.99
C MET A 635 34.49 0.80 15.06
N GLU A 636 34.37 -0.21 14.18
CA GLU A 636 35.43 -0.55 13.21
C GLU A 636 35.64 0.57 12.19
N ASP A 637 34.56 1.17 11.70
CA ASP A 637 34.61 2.30 10.77
C ASP A 637 35.11 3.57 11.48
N LEU A 638 34.61 3.84 12.70
CA LEU A 638 34.97 5.04 13.46
C LEU A 638 36.45 5.10 13.85
N ARG A 639 37.11 3.94 14.02
CA ARG A 639 38.56 3.84 14.27
C ARG A 639 39.41 4.36 13.12
N LEU A 640 38.88 4.40 11.89
CA LEU A 640 39.59 4.95 10.74
C LEU A 640 39.77 6.47 10.87
N ASP A 641 38.79 7.15 11.45
CA ASP A 641 38.78 8.61 11.61
C ASP A 641 39.26 9.05 13.00
N VAL A 642 39.05 8.23 14.04
CA VAL A 642 39.43 8.51 15.45
C VAL A 642 40.28 7.36 16.02
N PRO A 643 41.62 7.47 16.05
CA PRO A 643 42.51 6.39 16.46
C PRO A 643 42.33 5.89 17.90
N ASP A 644 41.74 6.70 18.79
CA ASP A 644 41.43 6.36 20.19
C ASP A 644 39.93 6.17 20.45
N ALA A 645 39.12 5.92 19.41
CA ALA A 645 37.66 5.81 19.47
C ALA A 645 37.15 4.89 20.59
N GLU A 646 37.72 3.71 20.78
CA GLU A 646 37.27 2.78 21.83
C GLU A 646 37.45 3.31 23.24
N LYS A 647 38.59 3.94 23.53
CA LYS A 647 38.86 4.52 24.85
C LYS A 647 37.94 5.71 25.12
N GLN A 648 37.68 6.51 24.09
CA GLN A 648 36.73 7.62 24.20
C GLN A 648 35.30 7.13 24.39
N PHE A 649 34.91 6.09 23.67
CA PHE A 649 33.58 5.51 23.77
C PHE A 649 33.32 4.89 25.16
N GLU A 650 34.29 4.14 25.71
CA GLU A 650 34.24 3.65 27.09
C GLU A 650 34.08 4.79 28.10
N TYR A 651 34.84 5.88 27.93
CA TYR A 651 34.69 7.08 28.77
C TYR A 651 33.27 7.66 28.71
N TYR A 652 32.67 7.78 27.53
CA TYR A 652 31.32 8.32 27.39
C TYR A 652 30.22 7.36 27.84
N ILE A 653 30.42 6.04 27.78
CA ILE A 653 29.52 5.05 28.40
C ILE A 653 29.49 5.25 29.91
N GLU A 654 30.65 5.35 30.56
CA GLU A 654 30.72 5.56 32.00
C GLU A 654 30.15 6.92 32.41
N LYS A 655 30.43 7.97 31.62
CA LYS A 655 29.79 9.30 31.80
C LYS A 655 28.26 9.20 31.68
N ALA A 656 27.73 8.44 30.72
CA ALA A 656 26.31 8.25 30.48
C ALA A 656 25.60 7.40 31.56
N LYS A 657 26.28 6.42 32.14
CA LYS A 657 25.79 5.67 33.32
C LYS A 657 25.68 6.57 34.54
N LEU A 658 26.69 7.40 34.78
CA LEU A 658 26.69 8.36 35.89
C LEU A 658 25.58 9.42 35.76
N THR A 659 25.24 9.82 34.53
CA THR A 659 24.12 10.74 34.27
C THR A 659 22.75 10.06 34.22
N GLY A 660 22.69 8.73 34.39
CA GLY A 660 21.45 7.95 34.39
C GLY A 660 20.81 7.76 33.01
N TRP A 661 21.56 7.97 31.92
CA TRP A 661 21.04 7.74 30.56
C TRP A 661 21.01 6.26 30.21
N LEU A 662 22.02 5.52 30.68
CA LEU A 662 22.22 4.09 30.44
C LEU A 662 22.12 3.30 31.74
N ASP A 663 21.59 2.08 31.65
CA ASP A 663 21.59 1.14 32.76
C ASP A 663 23.02 0.71 33.13
N SER A 664 23.25 0.43 34.41
CA SER A 664 24.51 -0.14 34.93
C SER A 664 24.95 -1.42 34.23
N SER A 665 24.01 -2.20 33.69
CA SER A 665 24.20 -3.44 32.93
C SER A 665 24.61 -3.24 31.47
N PHE A 666 24.60 -2.00 30.95
CA PHE A 666 25.04 -1.71 29.58
C PHE A 666 26.55 -1.97 29.43
N GLY A 667 26.91 -2.91 28.57
CA GLY A 667 28.29 -3.29 28.27
C GLY A 667 28.50 -3.61 26.79
N ILE A 668 29.72 -3.39 26.30
CA ILE A 668 30.13 -3.73 24.93
C ILE A 668 30.24 -5.26 24.86
N GLY A 669 29.29 -5.91 24.19
CA GLY A 669 29.36 -7.35 23.95
C GLY A 669 30.59 -7.70 23.10
N PRO A 670 31.23 -8.87 23.30
CA PRO A 670 32.34 -9.29 22.47
C PRO A 670 31.86 -9.50 21.04
N THR A 671 32.41 -8.74 20.11
CA THR A 671 32.16 -8.86 18.67
C THR A 671 32.47 -10.27 18.19
N THR A 672 31.53 -10.82 17.42
CA THR A 672 31.63 -12.06 16.67
C THR A 672 32.91 -12.10 15.84
N LYS A 673 33.92 -12.80 16.33
CA LYS A 673 35.00 -13.29 15.47
C LYS A 673 34.36 -14.18 14.39
N SER A 674 34.37 -13.67 13.16
CA SER A 674 34.22 -14.43 11.93
C SER A 674 34.77 -15.85 12.10
N SER A 675 33.89 -16.83 12.04
CA SER A 675 34.23 -18.25 11.99
C SER A 675 34.86 -18.57 10.64
N PHE A 676 36.11 -18.19 10.43
CA PHE A 676 36.98 -18.88 9.50
C PHE A 676 37.49 -20.14 10.20
N VAL A 677 36.78 -21.25 9.97
CA VAL A 677 37.34 -22.58 10.16
C VAL A 677 38.54 -22.70 9.23
N LYS A 678 39.75 -22.54 9.78
CA LYS A 678 40.94 -23.08 9.14
C LYS A 678 40.97 -24.57 9.47
N GLU A 679 40.53 -25.38 8.52
CA GLU A 679 41.08 -26.73 8.37
C GLU A 679 42.60 -26.59 8.23
N ASN A 680 43.32 -27.07 9.23
CA ASN A 680 44.68 -27.57 9.09
C ASN A 680 44.82 -28.68 10.13
N GLY A 681 44.87 -29.90 9.64
CA GLY A 681 44.88 -31.08 10.47
C GLY A 681 46.23 -31.42 11.09
N ILE A 682 46.20 -32.64 11.62
CA ILE A 682 47.27 -33.63 11.77
C ILE A 682 47.91 -33.76 13.17
N ASN A 683 47.72 -35.00 13.67
CA ASN A 683 48.47 -35.79 14.65
C ASN A 683 48.42 -35.33 16.12
N VAL A 684 48.08 -36.16 17.10
CA VAL A 684 48.28 -37.62 17.30
C VAL A 684 47.05 -38.23 17.99
#